data_AF-A0A4T0PWU1-F1
#
_entry.id   AF-A0A4T0PWU1-F1
#
_cell.length_a   1.000
_cell.length_b   1.000
_cell.length_c   1.000
_cell.angle_alpha   90.00
_cell.angle_beta   90.00
_cell.angle_gamma   90.00
#
_symmetry.space_group_name_H-M   'P 1'
#
loop_
_entity.id
_entity.type
_entity.pdbx_description
1 polymer ?
#
loop_
_entity_poly.entity_id
_entity_poly.type
_entity_poly.pdbx_seq_one_letter_code
_entity_poly.pdbx_strand_id
1 'polypeptide(L)'
;MSLEAPWLKDCPEFIELEIAESVASRTETLSTFRELGPPDLCHIIKSPTKVGTTKDSGSYHYVSGVDASSSASIAIYLNELLRSLDLPQGWFTPNAAWKVRSGTYCCYNAFSRLDVRVQVSIPGGVDSYAVDLRGQRHELSSDLWLETYLSAHLRAILYADDPNYKLYGYRKFDPIPKPEDEEKFLAASQHLFHKGWQLGSDPEIQVATPISNHLTTAILKYFGDSGRMSRAANLFEKIAESQRKTSGEKVGCEVDALTAKAYIGMNEETLAIRTLNRALNVSPQSWPLLHVQVDFLRSKGQHQWAVQLARQAVECSPSEFVTWAKLTDCLIDIEDFEGALLTLNSCPMFTYNERDLHRMPTPIKNHFPIQKWVIDSQLIEDDSPKENEADITLLRLPAPSLRGTFARAYELLTRLNNCIGWDDLLKIRSNVFVMEEEYRQHKSDDSTATIITSDNVSAQTQTQASNEVIKQPAIPTIKISSDSDHEREQFKKGGLELHMEDSRGNEGNTTDETVNETSETNDTNQSDNDSRGLSFSDKKLCERWLDNLMLVLYEDLRVLTIYKAERSHFKSQQMQYRKTGTEWEIIGDLCLRMHNKEDAKEAYQRCLDLKFSAKSFIKLLEIFANQGDTQRAFAAAIRLTAYNHRWYNTSVYPNAVSNQLFKIVRTEGVQKLKFMTMSLGNDLPIQSQLSKYWNYIESFKVEGEAF
;
A
#
# COMPACT_ATOMS: atom_id res chain seq x y z
N MET A 1 -2.19 36.66 30.99
CA MET A 1 -2.19 37.19 29.62
C MET A 1 -1.42 36.20 28.74
N SER A 2 -2.09 35.28 28.07
CA SER A 2 -1.44 34.40 27.11
C SER A 2 -1.02 35.25 25.91
N LEU A 3 0.28 35.51 25.77
CA LEU A 3 0.82 35.97 24.50
C LEU A 3 0.43 34.91 23.46
N GLU A 4 -0.48 35.27 22.56
CA GLU A 4 -0.84 34.44 21.41
C GLU A 4 0.45 33.99 20.74
N ALA A 5 0.62 32.67 20.62
CA ALA A 5 1.76 32.12 19.91
C ALA A 5 1.70 32.60 18.44
N PRO A 6 2.87 32.81 17.78
CA PRO A 6 2.96 33.49 16.50
C PRO A 6 2.55 32.60 15.34
N TRP A 7 1.28 32.19 15.30
CA TRP A 7 0.81 31.23 14.32
C TRP A 7 0.76 31.82 12.92
N LEU A 8 1.22 31.04 11.96
CA LEU A 8 0.97 31.29 10.55
C LEU A 8 -0.50 31.03 10.25
N LYS A 9 -1.11 31.92 9.46
CA LYS A 9 -2.50 31.76 9.05
C LYS A 9 -2.67 30.53 8.16
N ASP A 10 -3.65 29.68 8.51
CA ASP A 10 -4.05 28.48 7.75
C ASP A 10 -2.90 27.48 7.48
N CYS A 11 -1.80 27.56 8.24
CA CYS A 11 -0.66 26.68 8.13
C CYS A 11 -0.48 25.88 9.43
N PRO A 12 -0.35 24.54 9.36
CA PRO A 12 -0.04 23.76 10.53
C PRO A 12 1.39 24.04 10.99
N GLU A 13 1.62 23.97 12.30
CA GLU A 13 2.94 24.21 12.89
C GLU A 13 3.21 23.34 14.12
N PHE A 14 4.43 22.84 14.18
CA PHE A 14 5.02 22.22 15.37
C PHE A 14 6.02 23.20 15.97
N ILE A 15 5.83 23.62 17.21
CA ILE A 15 6.77 24.51 17.92
C ILE A 15 7.89 23.67 18.54
N GLU A 16 9.13 24.02 18.20
CA GLU A 16 10.31 23.33 18.69
C GLU A 16 10.64 23.72 20.14
N LEU A 17 11.25 22.79 20.89
CA LEU A 17 11.86 23.06 22.19
C LEU A 17 13.13 23.89 22.03
N GLU A 18 14.02 23.41 21.17
CA GLU A 18 15.26 24.08 20.77
C GLU A 18 15.22 24.43 19.28
N ILE A 19 15.62 25.65 18.95
CA ILE A 19 15.58 26.13 17.57
C ILE A 19 16.46 25.25 16.69
N ALA A 20 15.88 24.76 15.60
CA ALA A 20 16.48 23.90 14.58
C ALA A 20 16.72 22.44 15.00
N GLU A 21 16.10 21.97 16.10
CA GLU A 21 16.14 20.55 16.50
C GLU A 21 15.52 19.63 15.43
N SER A 22 14.51 20.09 14.67
CA SER A 22 13.91 19.34 13.57
C SER A 22 14.88 19.12 12.41
N VAL A 23 15.65 20.16 12.06
CA VAL A 23 16.66 20.11 11.01
C VAL A 23 17.87 19.26 11.46
N ALA A 24 18.24 19.33 12.74
CA ALA A 24 19.28 18.48 13.31
C ALA A 24 18.88 17.00 13.29
N SER A 25 17.70 16.65 13.81
CA SER A 25 17.15 15.28 13.79
C SER A 25 17.06 14.72 12.35
N ARG A 26 16.61 15.55 11.40
CA ARG A 26 16.61 15.17 9.98
C ARG A 26 18.02 14.83 9.49
N THR A 27 19.02 15.62 9.85
CA THR A 27 20.43 15.40 9.46
C THR A 27 20.97 14.10 10.04
N GLU A 28 20.70 13.82 11.33
CA GLU A 28 21.11 12.58 12.00
C GLU A 28 20.51 11.33 11.34
N THR A 29 19.28 11.46 10.84
CA THR A 29 18.54 10.35 10.22
C THR A 29 18.90 10.14 8.74
N LEU A 30 19.65 11.04 8.09
CA LEU A 30 19.94 10.94 6.65
C LEU A 30 20.54 9.59 6.24
N SER A 31 21.41 9.03 7.07
CA SER A 31 22.11 7.75 6.80
C SER A 31 21.18 6.53 6.77
N THR A 32 19.97 6.64 7.34
CA THR A 32 19.01 5.54 7.41
C THR A 32 18.09 5.48 6.19
N PHE A 33 17.99 6.55 5.39
CA PHE A 33 17.11 6.56 4.23
C PHE A 33 17.61 5.61 3.13
N ARG A 34 16.67 4.91 2.50
CA ARG A 34 16.97 3.83 1.52
C ARG A 34 16.20 3.97 0.21
N GLU A 35 15.08 4.65 0.20
CA GLU A 35 14.17 4.80 -0.94
C GLU A 35 14.10 6.30 -1.35
N LEU A 36 12.89 6.78 -1.64
CA LEU A 36 12.64 8.15 -2.05
C LEU A 36 12.87 9.21 -0.95
N GLY A 37 13.15 8.80 0.29
CA GLY A 37 13.35 9.70 1.42
C GLY A 37 12.06 10.24 2.05
N PRO A 38 12.20 11.06 3.12
CA PRO A 38 11.09 11.62 3.87
C PRO A 38 10.36 12.74 3.12
N PRO A 39 9.18 13.19 3.61
CA PRO A 39 8.57 14.43 3.17
C PRO A 39 9.55 15.61 3.24
N ASP A 40 9.30 16.63 2.43
CA ASP A 40 10.07 17.86 2.51
C ASP A 40 9.72 18.58 3.81
N LEU A 41 10.72 19.22 4.41
CA LEU A 41 10.61 19.88 5.71
C LEU A 41 10.76 21.38 5.51
N CYS A 42 9.84 22.16 6.07
CA CYS A 42 9.97 23.60 6.15
C CYS A 42 10.13 24.00 7.61
N HIS A 43 11.22 24.67 7.93
CA HIS A 43 11.54 25.21 9.25
C HIS A 43 11.54 26.74 9.20
N ILE A 44 11.01 27.40 10.22
CA ILE A 44 10.85 28.86 10.27
C ILE A 44 11.29 29.36 11.65
N ILE A 45 12.04 30.46 11.66
CA ILE A 45 12.43 31.16 12.89
C ILE A 45 11.68 32.48 12.96
N LYS A 46 11.01 32.73 14.08
CA LYS A 46 10.20 33.92 14.33
C LYS A 46 10.79 34.70 15.51
N SER A 47 10.87 36.02 15.37
CA SER A 47 11.35 36.91 16.42
C SER A 47 10.22 37.84 16.90
N PRO A 48 10.09 38.07 18.22
CA PRO A 48 9.13 39.04 18.74
C PRO A 48 9.50 40.47 18.30
N THR A 49 8.50 41.30 18.03
CA THR A 49 8.68 42.72 17.65
C THR A 49 8.55 43.67 18.84
N LYS A 50 7.97 43.21 19.95
CA LYS A 50 7.76 44.02 21.17
C LYS A 50 9.00 44.05 22.05
N VAL A 51 9.33 45.23 22.56
CA VAL A 51 10.42 45.47 23.51
C VAL A 51 10.08 44.78 24.84
N GLY A 52 10.85 43.75 25.23
CA GLY A 52 10.70 43.02 26.50
C GLY A 52 10.57 41.50 26.37
N THR A 53 10.27 40.97 25.18
CA THR A 53 10.35 39.52 24.86
C THR A 53 11.54 39.33 23.93
N THR A 54 12.53 38.51 24.30
CA THR A 54 13.80 38.42 23.55
C THR A 54 14.08 37.06 22.93
N LYS A 55 13.26 36.04 23.20
CA LYS A 55 13.53 34.69 22.72
C LYS A 55 12.85 34.43 21.37
N ASP A 56 13.66 34.07 20.38
CA ASP A 56 13.19 33.56 19.09
C ASP A 56 12.43 32.23 19.29
N SER A 57 11.51 31.94 18.37
CA SER A 57 10.75 30.68 18.34
C SER A 57 10.99 29.97 17.01
N GLY A 58 11.39 28.70 17.08
CA GLY A 58 11.45 27.81 15.92
C GLY A 58 10.13 27.06 15.74
N SER A 59 9.69 26.91 14.49
CA SER A 59 8.58 26.03 14.14
C SER A 59 8.84 25.30 12.83
N TYR A 60 8.19 24.16 12.63
CA TYR A 60 8.28 23.42 11.38
C TYR A 60 6.95 22.81 10.94
N HIS A 61 6.89 22.43 9.66
CA HIS A 61 5.82 21.62 9.08
C HIS A 61 6.36 20.79 7.91
N TYR A 62 5.61 19.74 7.55
CA TYR A 62 5.93 18.92 6.38
C TYR A 62 5.21 19.45 5.15
N VAL A 63 5.82 19.28 3.97
CA VAL A 63 5.25 19.73 2.70
C VAL A 63 5.61 18.81 1.54
N SER A 64 4.71 18.71 0.56
CA SER A 64 4.97 18.07 -0.74
C SER A 64 4.23 18.78 -1.86
N GLY A 65 4.70 18.58 -3.09
CA GLY A 65 4.16 19.23 -4.28
C GLY A 65 4.62 20.67 -4.50
N VAL A 66 5.60 21.16 -3.73
CA VAL A 66 6.29 22.42 -4.01
C VAL A 66 7.35 22.18 -5.09
N ASP A 67 7.48 23.12 -6.03
CA ASP A 67 8.50 23.06 -7.07
C ASP A 67 9.91 23.23 -6.49
N ALA A 68 10.65 22.12 -6.41
CA ALA A 68 12.03 22.05 -5.94
C ALA A 68 13.08 22.11 -7.07
N SER A 69 12.73 22.69 -8.24
CA SER A 69 13.66 22.82 -9.38
C SER A 69 14.72 23.91 -9.20
N SER A 70 14.52 24.86 -8.29
CA SER A 70 15.47 25.95 -8.06
C SER A 70 15.31 26.59 -6.69
N SER A 71 16.34 27.31 -6.24
CA SER A 71 16.27 28.14 -5.04
C SER A 71 15.23 29.26 -5.14
N ALA A 72 14.98 29.78 -6.35
CA ALA A 72 13.97 30.81 -6.59
C ALA A 72 12.54 30.28 -6.38
N SER A 73 12.22 29.09 -6.92
CA SER A 73 10.92 28.44 -6.74
C SER A 73 10.63 28.18 -5.25
N ILE A 74 11.62 27.69 -4.51
CA ILE A 74 11.50 27.44 -3.06
C ILE A 74 11.38 28.75 -2.27
N ALA A 75 12.14 29.79 -2.65
CA ALA A 75 12.04 31.09 -2.01
C ALA A 75 10.64 31.72 -2.18
N ILE A 76 9.93 31.47 -3.29
CA ILE A 76 8.54 31.91 -3.48
C ILE A 76 7.64 31.27 -2.41
N TYR A 77 7.76 29.96 -2.19
CA TYR A 77 6.99 29.27 -1.16
C TYR A 77 7.27 29.81 0.25
N LEU A 78 8.55 30.01 0.58
CA LEU A 78 8.93 30.62 1.86
C LEU A 78 8.36 32.03 1.99
N ASN A 79 8.44 32.86 0.94
CA ASN A 79 7.88 34.21 0.94
C ASN A 79 6.35 34.24 1.13
N GLU A 80 5.62 33.23 0.66
CA GLU A 80 4.19 33.09 0.93
C GLU A 80 3.92 32.85 2.43
N LEU A 81 4.71 31.97 3.06
CA LEU A 81 4.66 31.73 4.50
C LEU A 81 4.97 33.01 5.30
N LEU A 82 5.99 33.76 4.87
CA LEU A 82 6.35 35.05 5.47
C LEU A 82 5.14 36.01 5.48
N ARG A 83 4.47 36.17 4.33
CA ARG A 83 3.27 37.03 4.21
C ARG A 83 2.10 36.54 5.06
N SER A 84 1.98 35.23 5.31
CA SER A 84 0.89 34.67 6.11
C SER A 84 0.94 35.07 7.59
N LEU A 85 2.11 35.50 8.10
CA LEU A 85 2.27 36.06 9.44
C LEU A 85 1.98 37.57 9.48
N ASP A 86 2.21 38.27 8.36
CA ASP A 86 2.20 39.73 8.24
C ASP A 86 0.84 40.33 7.83
N LEU A 87 -0.29 39.60 7.95
CA LEU A 87 -1.62 40.12 7.59
C LEU A 87 -2.30 40.84 8.77
N PRO A 88 -2.34 42.20 8.82
CA PRO A 88 -3.21 42.94 9.73
C PRO A 88 -4.67 42.88 9.26
N GLN A 89 -5.58 42.51 10.16
CA GLN A 89 -7.02 42.70 9.99
C GLN A 89 -7.39 44.14 10.38
N GLY A 90 -7.30 45.07 9.43
CA GLY A 90 -7.96 46.39 9.50
C GLY A 90 -7.06 47.59 9.84
N TRP A 91 -7.52 48.77 9.42
CA TRP A 91 -6.86 50.09 9.51
C TRP A 91 -6.42 50.52 10.93
N PHE A 92 -6.93 49.87 11.98
CA PHE A 92 -6.68 50.21 13.39
C PHE A 92 -5.97 49.11 14.20
N THR A 93 -5.36 48.10 13.58
CA THR A 93 -4.66 47.03 14.33
C THR A 93 -3.18 47.35 14.58
N PRO A 94 -2.65 47.05 15.80
CA PRO A 94 -1.25 47.27 16.13
C PRO A 94 -0.34 46.36 15.30
N ASN A 95 0.89 46.82 15.01
CA ASN A 95 1.93 46.05 14.31
C ASN A 95 2.00 44.59 14.79
N ALA A 96 2.20 43.66 13.86
CA ALA A 96 2.33 42.23 14.16
C ALA A 96 3.33 42.01 15.31
N ALA A 97 2.89 41.27 16.34
CA ALA A 97 3.69 41.04 17.56
C ALA A 97 4.96 40.20 17.31
N TRP A 98 5.05 39.58 16.13
CA TRP A 98 6.12 38.72 15.69
C TRP A 98 6.41 38.96 14.21
N LYS A 99 7.66 38.73 13.82
CA LYS A 99 8.09 38.74 12.42
C LYS A 99 8.88 37.46 12.13
N VAL A 100 8.80 36.97 10.90
CA VAL A 100 9.70 35.90 10.45
C VAL A 100 11.10 36.48 10.30
N ARG A 101 12.12 35.74 10.76
CA ARG A 101 13.54 36.11 10.65
C ARG A 101 14.22 35.33 9.53
N SER A 102 13.94 34.03 9.45
CA SER A 102 14.48 33.14 8.44
C SER A 102 13.59 31.92 8.23
N GLY A 103 13.70 31.29 7.06
CA GLY A 103 13.08 30.00 6.77
C GLY A 103 14.08 29.07 6.07
N THR A 104 14.04 27.79 6.39
CA THR A 104 14.86 26.74 5.78
C THR A 104 13.95 25.67 5.20
N TYR A 105 14.07 25.40 3.91
CA TYR A 105 13.35 24.33 3.23
C TYR A 105 14.33 23.19 2.90
N CYS A 106 13.99 21.96 3.29
CA CYS A 106 14.81 20.78 3.07
C CYS A 106 14.08 19.78 2.17
N CYS A 107 14.72 19.39 1.07
CA CYS A 107 14.23 18.43 0.09
C CYS A 107 15.25 17.32 -0.11
N TYR A 108 14.84 16.07 0.07
CA TYR A 108 15.75 14.94 -0.11
C TYR A 108 15.88 14.58 -1.60
N ASN A 109 17.11 14.48 -2.08
CA ASN A 109 17.46 13.94 -3.39
C ASN A 109 17.78 12.45 -3.24
N ALA A 110 16.92 11.59 -3.78
CA ALA A 110 17.04 10.13 -3.65
C ALA A 110 18.09 9.52 -4.59
N PHE A 111 18.43 10.18 -5.70
CA PHE A 111 19.45 9.71 -6.63
C PHE A 111 20.85 9.82 -6.00
N SER A 112 21.20 11.04 -5.59
CA SER A 112 22.53 11.32 -5.00
C SER A 112 22.59 11.11 -3.48
N ARG A 113 21.45 10.83 -2.83
CA ARG A 113 21.32 10.67 -1.37
C ARG A 113 21.84 11.88 -0.59
N LEU A 114 21.41 13.06 -1.04
CA LEU A 114 21.75 14.36 -0.46
C LEU A 114 20.48 15.07 -0.01
N ASP A 115 20.57 15.88 1.04
CA ASP A 115 19.46 16.73 1.50
C ASP A 115 19.71 18.16 1.03
N VAL A 116 18.98 18.59 0.00
CA VAL A 116 19.08 19.94 -0.56
C VAL A 116 18.35 20.91 0.35
N ARG A 117 19.04 21.97 0.79
CA ARG A 117 18.53 22.98 1.70
C ARG A 117 18.58 24.35 1.08
N VAL A 118 17.49 25.09 1.21
CA VAL A 118 17.40 26.50 0.82
C VAL A 118 17.02 27.31 2.05
N GLN A 119 17.92 28.19 2.46
CA GLN A 119 17.74 29.08 3.61
C GLN A 119 17.51 30.50 3.11
N VAL A 120 16.38 31.10 3.50
CA VAL A 120 16.03 32.50 3.22
C VAL A 120 16.13 33.29 4.52
N SER A 121 16.84 34.42 4.49
CA SER A 121 17.00 35.35 5.63
C SER A 121 16.40 36.72 5.31
N ILE A 122 15.84 37.41 6.32
CA ILE A 122 15.27 38.75 6.19
C ILE A 122 16.22 39.78 6.86
N PRO A 123 16.54 40.93 6.23
CA PRO A 123 15.90 41.55 5.05
C PRO A 123 16.46 41.12 3.67
N GLY A 124 17.30 40.09 3.60
CA GLY A 124 17.74 39.52 2.33
C GLY A 124 18.78 38.41 2.50
N GLY A 125 18.87 37.54 1.49
CA GLY A 125 19.83 36.43 1.43
C GLY A 125 19.13 35.10 1.18
N VAL A 126 19.52 34.43 0.10
CA VAL A 126 19.14 33.05 -0.19
C VAL A 126 20.42 32.25 -0.27
N ASP A 127 20.60 31.32 0.65
CA ASP A 127 21.70 30.37 0.66
C ASP A 127 21.16 28.99 0.28
N SER A 128 21.79 28.31 -0.68
CA SER A 128 21.35 27.00 -1.15
C SER A 128 22.51 26.04 -1.24
N TYR A 129 22.40 24.91 -0.54
CA TYR A 129 23.46 23.91 -0.42
C TYR A 129 22.87 22.51 -0.25
N ALA A 130 23.63 21.48 -0.61
CA ALA A 130 23.31 20.09 -0.30
C ALA A 130 24.02 19.66 1.00
N VAL A 131 23.37 18.79 1.78
CA VAL A 131 23.95 18.14 2.96
C VAL A 131 24.08 16.66 2.71
N ASP A 132 25.29 16.11 2.88
CA ASP A 132 25.52 14.67 2.74
C ASP A 132 25.23 13.89 4.04
N LEU A 133 25.39 12.56 3.97
CA LEU A 133 25.17 11.66 5.10
C LEU A 133 26.10 11.91 6.31
N ARG A 134 27.18 12.69 6.12
CA ARG A 134 28.14 13.08 7.17
C ARG A 134 27.83 14.48 7.72
N GLY A 135 26.79 15.14 7.23
CA GLY A 135 26.44 16.51 7.59
C GLY A 135 27.31 17.57 6.89
N GLN A 136 28.10 17.21 5.88
CA GLN A 136 28.95 18.16 5.16
C GLN A 136 28.15 18.89 4.07
N ARG A 137 28.46 20.18 3.88
CA ARG A 137 27.81 21.03 2.89
C ARG A 137 28.51 20.93 1.54
N HIS A 138 27.72 20.86 0.48
CA HIS A 138 28.17 20.79 -0.92
C HIS A 138 27.44 21.84 -1.77
N GLU A 139 28.12 22.35 -2.80
CA GLU A 139 27.52 23.24 -3.79
C GLU A 139 26.54 22.48 -4.70
N LEU A 140 25.49 23.16 -5.15
CA LEU A 140 24.43 22.57 -5.97
C LEU A 140 24.70 22.78 -7.46
N SER A 141 24.85 21.69 -8.21
CA SER A 141 24.88 21.71 -9.67
C SER A 141 23.47 21.69 -10.27
N SER A 142 23.35 21.96 -11.58
CA SER A 142 22.09 21.83 -12.32
C SER A 142 21.52 20.42 -12.25
N ASP A 143 22.38 19.40 -12.27
CA ASP A 143 21.97 18.00 -12.22
C ASP A 143 21.40 17.65 -10.84
N LEU A 144 22.01 18.15 -9.76
CA LEU A 144 21.50 17.95 -8.40
C LEU A 144 20.11 18.58 -8.22
N TRP A 145 19.87 19.76 -8.81
CA TRP A 145 18.55 20.39 -8.82
C TRP A 145 17.53 19.56 -9.58
N LEU A 146 17.88 19.03 -10.76
CA LEU A 146 17.00 18.18 -11.55
C LEU A 146 16.64 16.87 -10.81
N GLU A 147 17.62 16.23 -10.18
CA GLU A 147 17.43 15.04 -9.36
C GLU A 147 16.54 15.32 -8.13
N THR A 148 16.73 16.47 -7.49
CA THR A 148 15.92 16.93 -6.35
C THR A 148 14.47 17.18 -6.75
N TYR A 149 14.29 17.92 -7.84
CA TYR A 149 12.98 18.16 -8.46
C TYR A 149 12.23 16.85 -8.70
N LEU A 150 12.88 15.90 -9.39
CA LEU A 150 12.24 14.63 -9.72
C LEU A 150 11.98 13.80 -8.45
N SER A 151 12.90 13.77 -7.49
CA SER A 151 12.70 13.07 -6.20
C SER A 151 11.46 13.59 -5.45
N ALA A 152 11.26 14.91 -5.40
CA ALA A 152 10.09 15.53 -4.77
C ALA A 152 8.78 15.15 -5.49
N HIS A 153 8.78 15.12 -6.82
CA HIS A 153 7.61 14.74 -7.62
C HIS A 153 7.27 13.26 -7.42
N LEU A 154 8.27 12.38 -7.44
CA LEU A 154 8.08 10.95 -7.23
C LEU A 154 7.50 10.65 -5.85
N ARG A 155 8.01 11.31 -4.79
CA ARG A 155 7.42 11.22 -3.43
C ARG A 155 5.97 11.68 -3.42
N ALA A 156 5.68 12.85 -4.00
CA ALA A 156 4.32 13.40 -4.04
C ALA A 156 3.34 12.49 -4.79
N ILE A 157 3.78 11.85 -5.87
CA ILE A 157 2.96 10.96 -6.69
C ILE A 157 2.74 9.60 -6.01
N LEU A 158 3.81 8.94 -5.58
CA LEU A 158 3.73 7.57 -5.06
C LEU A 158 3.13 7.54 -3.66
N TYR A 159 3.49 8.50 -2.80
CA TYR A 159 3.08 8.52 -1.40
C TYR A 159 1.86 9.42 -1.11
N ALA A 160 1.14 9.86 -2.14
CA ALA A 160 -0.07 10.67 -1.99
C ALA A 160 -1.07 10.08 -0.99
N ASP A 161 -1.32 8.77 -1.08
CA ASP A 161 -2.29 8.02 -0.26
C ASP A 161 -1.63 6.96 0.64
N ASP A 162 -0.29 6.95 0.76
CA ASP A 162 0.42 5.98 1.61
C ASP A 162 0.03 6.18 3.09
N PRO A 163 -0.41 5.13 3.81
CA PRO A 163 -0.81 5.24 5.22
C PRO A 163 0.30 5.79 6.13
N ASN A 164 1.58 5.52 5.82
CA ASN A 164 2.72 6.01 6.59
C ASN A 164 2.91 7.53 6.41
N TYR A 165 2.34 8.11 5.36
CA TYR A 165 2.37 9.54 5.03
C TYR A 165 1.10 10.29 5.45
N LYS A 166 0.29 9.72 6.34
CA LYS A 166 -0.82 10.41 7.05
C LYS A 166 -0.30 11.17 8.27
N LEU A 167 0.71 12.00 8.06
CA LEU A 167 1.37 12.78 9.11
C LEU A 167 0.54 14.00 9.49
N TYR A 168 0.51 14.33 10.78
CA TYR A 168 -0.05 15.60 11.22
C TYR A 168 0.78 16.77 10.67
N GLY A 169 0.11 17.87 10.35
CA GLY A 169 0.77 19.07 9.84
C GLY A 169 1.48 18.90 8.50
N TYR A 170 1.04 17.94 7.67
CA TYR A 170 1.58 17.71 6.34
C TYR A 170 0.75 18.40 5.27
N ARG A 171 1.35 19.41 4.62
CA ARG A 171 0.73 20.17 3.54
C ARG A 171 1.00 19.48 2.20
N LYS A 172 -0.05 19.21 1.44
CA LYS A 172 0.07 18.59 0.10
C LYS A 172 -0.48 19.54 -0.96
N PHE A 173 0.34 19.82 -1.96
CA PHE A 173 0.00 20.60 -3.15
C PHE A 173 0.05 19.72 -4.39
N ASP A 174 -0.52 20.21 -5.50
CA ASP A 174 -0.40 19.55 -6.79
C ASP A 174 1.07 19.56 -7.25
N PRO A 175 1.74 18.40 -7.40
CA PRO A 175 3.12 18.37 -7.87
C PRO A 175 3.24 18.84 -9.32
N ILE A 176 2.19 18.66 -10.13
CA ILE A 176 2.15 19.08 -11.54
C ILE A 176 0.88 19.93 -11.72
N PRO A 177 0.94 21.24 -11.42
CA PRO A 177 -0.25 22.09 -11.39
C PRO A 177 -0.71 22.53 -12.79
N LYS A 178 0.17 22.51 -13.80
CA LYS A 178 -0.11 22.97 -15.16
C LYS A 178 0.43 22.02 -16.23
N PRO A 179 -0.15 22.01 -17.45
CA PRO A 179 0.38 21.20 -18.55
C PRO A 179 1.84 21.50 -18.93
N GLU A 180 2.30 22.75 -18.76
CA GLU A 180 3.70 23.11 -18.99
C GLU A 180 4.65 22.42 -18.00
N ASP A 181 4.21 22.20 -16.76
CA ASP A 181 4.99 21.50 -15.74
C ASP A 181 4.99 19.99 -15.98
N GLU A 182 3.97 19.45 -16.66
CA GLU A 182 3.97 18.06 -17.13
C GLU A 182 5.05 17.81 -18.18
N GLU A 183 5.25 18.74 -19.12
CA GLU A 183 6.34 18.63 -20.11
C GLU A 183 7.71 18.66 -19.43
N LYS A 184 7.89 19.49 -18.39
CA LYS A 184 9.11 19.50 -17.57
C LYS A 184 9.32 18.17 -16.84
N PHE A 185 8.26 17.61 -16.24
CA PHE A 185 8.31 16.32 -15.58
C PHE A 185 8.70 15.18 -16.54
N LEU A 186 8.12 15.15 -17.74
CA LEU A 186 8.45 14.18 -18.79
C LEU A 186 9.90 14.34 -19.26
N ALA A 187 10.37 15.56 -19.48
CA ALA A 187 11.75 15.84 -19.87
C ALA A 187 12.77 15.43 -18.79
N ALA A 188 12.49 15.74 -17.52
CA ALA A 188 13.31 15.32 -16.39
C ALA A 188 13.35 13.79 -16.25
N SER A 189 12.19 13.14 -16.42
CA SER A 189 12.07 11.68 -16.39
C SER A 189 12.87 11.02 -17.51
N GLN A 190 12.82 11.56 -18.73
CA GLN A 190 13.63 11.07 -19.86
C GLN A 190 15.13 11.21 -19.58
N HIS A 191 15.56 12.36 -19.05
CA HIS A 191 16.96 12.64 -18.76
C HIS A 191 17.53 11.70 -17.68
N LEU A 192 16.78 11.50 -16.60
CA LEU A 192 17.21 10.72 -15.43
C LEU A 192 16.84 9.23 -15.50
N PHE A 193 16.20 8.77 -16.59
CA PHE A 193 15.73 7.38 -16.73
C PHE A 193 16.82 6.34 -16.44
N HIS A 194 18.03 6.56 -16.95
CA HIS A 194 19.17 5.65 -16.77
C HIS A 194 19.62 5.50 -15.31
N LYS A 195 19.30 6.47 -14.45
CA LYS A 195 19.55 6.44 -12.99
C LYS A 195 18.35 5.93 -12.20
N GLY A 196 17.22 5.61 -12.84
CA GLY A 196 15.95 5.27 -12.15
C GLY A 196 16.09 4.12 -11.16
N TRP A 197 16.93 3.13 -11.44
CA TRP A 197 17.20 2.00 -10.55
C TRP A 197 17.78 2.39 -9.18
N GLN A 198 18.41 3.58 -9.06
CA GLN A 198 18.99 4.07 -7.81
C GLN A 198 17.93 4.48 -6.79
N LEU A 199 16.70 4.72 -7.24
CA LEU A 199 15.60 5.20 -6.42
C LEU A 199 14.97 4.10 -5.55
N GLY A 200 15.28 2.83 -5.81
CA GLY A 200 14.56 1.68 -5.25
C GLY A 200 13.34 1.29 -6.09
N SER A 201 12.58 0.32 -5.59
CA SER A 201 11.46 -0.32 -6.28
C SER A 201 10.33 -0.64 -5.30
N ASP A 202 9.20 -1.09 -5.83
CA ASP A 202 8.08 -1.53 -5.00
C ASP A 202 8.47 -2.73 -4.11
N PRO A 203 7.86 -2.91 -2.93
CA PRO A 203 8.29 -3.92 -1.94
C PRO A 203 8.18 -5.39 -2.38
N GLU A 204 7.61 -5.65 -3.55
CA GLU A 204 7.49 -6.98 -4.17
C GLU A 204 8.64 -7.29 -5.14
N ILE A 205 9.42 -6.27 -5.52
CA ILE A 205 10.57 -6.38 -6.42
C ILE A 205 11.83 -6.46 -5.56
N GLN A 206 12.64 -7.50 -5.76
CA GLN A 206 13.86 -7.69 -4.97
C GLN A 206 14.94 -6.68 -5.36
N VAL A 207 15.16 -6.54 -6.66
CA VAL A 207 16.24 -5.73 -7.22
C VAL A 207 15.64 -4.72 -8.20
N ALA A 208 15.84 -3.44 -7.91
CA ALA A 208 15.44 -2.37 -8.81
C ALA A 208 16.19 -2.48 -10.15
N THR A 209 15.46 -2.44 -11.26
CA THR A 209 16.02 -2.48 -12.62
C THR A 209 15.73 -1.15 -13.33
N PRO A 210 16.30 -0.88 -14.51
CA PRO A 210 15.97 0.32 -15.29
C PRO A 210 14.46 0.46 -15.61
N ILE A 211 13.73 -0.65 -15.65
CA ILE A 211 12.28 -0.67 -15.96
C ILE A 211 11.39 -0.96 -14.76
N SER A 212 11.92 -1.52 -13.69
CA SER A 212 11.21 -1.82 -12.43
C SER A 212 11.82 -0.99 -11.30
N ASN A 213 11.36 0.25 -11.16
CA ASN A 213 11.81 1.18 -10.12
C ASN A 213 10.72 2.24 -9.85
N HIS A 214 10.90 3.05 -8.82
CA HIS A 214 9.92 4.07 -8.47
C HIS A 214 9.67 5.13 -9.54
N LEU A 215 10.64 5.44 -10.43
CA LEU A 215 10.40 6.37 -11.53
C LEU A 215 9.38 5.81 -12.52
N THR A 216 9.56 4.57 -12.98
CA THR A 216 8.64 3.95 -13.92
C THR A 216 7.28 3.66 -13.29
N THR A 217 7.24 3.24 -12.02
CA THR A 217 6.00 3.08 -11.26
C THR A 217 5.23 4.40 -11.15
N ALA A 218 5.91 5.51 -10.84
CA ALA A 218 5.26 6.82 -10.71
C ALA A 218 4.69 7.32 -12.04
N ILE A 219 5.43 7.17 -13.15
CA ILE A 219 4.96 7.55 -14.49
C ILE A 219 3.70 6.76 -14.84
N LEU A 220 3.73 5.43 -14.68
CA LEU A 220 2.58 4.57 -14.97
C LEU A 220 1.39 4.88 -14.07
N LYS A 221 1.62 5.16 -12.78
CA LYS A 221 0.56 5.57 -11.84
C LYS A 221 -0.07 6.90 -12.25
N TYR A 222 0.74 7.93 -12.47
CA TYR A 222 0.28 9.29 -12.77
C TYR A 222 -0.46 9.39 -14.12
N PHE A 223 -0.02 8.67 -15.14
CA PHE A 223 -0.72 8.67 -16.42
C PHE A 223 -1.85 7.62 -16.47
N GLY A 224 -1.73 6.50 -15.76
CA GLY A 224 -2.75 5.46 -15.72
C GLY A 224 -4.00 5.83 -14.92
N ASP A 225 -3.82 6.38 -13.71
CA ASP A 225 -4.94 6.81 -12.87
C ASP A 225 -5.73 7.97 -13.53
N SER A 226 -5.07 8.76 -14.38
CA SER A 226 -5.73 9.80 -15.20
C SER A 226 -6.21 9.35 -16.57
N GLY A 227 -6.02 8.07 -16.96
CA GLY A 227 -6.45 7.56 -18.27
C GLY A 227 -5.64 8.11 -19.46
N ARG A 228 -4.51 8.76 -19.22
CA ARG A 228 -3.68 9.43 -20.24
C ARG A 228 -2.42 8.62 -20.57
N MET A 229 -2.59 7.31 -20.76
CA MET A 229 -1.48 6.39 -21.03
C MET A 229 -0.72 6.71 -22.32
N SER A 230 -1.30 7.49 -23.25
CA SER A 230 -0.62 7.99 -24.45
C SER A 230 0.63 8.82 -24.14
N ARG A 231 0.63 9.59 -23.06
CA ARG A 231 1.78 10.39 -22.63
C ARG A 231 2.92 9.50 -22.15
N ALA A 232 2.59 8.45 -21.39
CA ALA A 232 3.55 7.44 -20.96
C ALA A 232 4.09 6.62 -22.13
N ALA A 233 3.24 6.18 -23.07
CA ALA A 233 3.65 5.44 -24.27
C ALA A 233 4.67 6.24 -25.10
N ASN A 234 4.35 7.50 -25.43
CA ASN A 234 5.23 8.39 -26.17
C ASN A 234 6.58 8.61 -25.47
N LEU A 235 6.60 8.70 -24.14
CA LEU A 235 7.84 8.82 -23.37
C LEU A 235 8.67 7.54 -23.48
N PHE A 236 8.08 6.38 -23.23
CA PHE A 236 8.78 5.10 -23.26
C PHE A 236 9.26 4.72 -24.65
N GLU A 237 8.52 5.05 -25.72
CA GLU A 237 8.99 4.90 -27.10
C GLU A 237 10.27 5.70 -27.35
N LYS A 238 10.27 6.99 -27.01
CA LYS A 238 11.44 7.86 -27.16
C LYS A 238 12.64 7.33 -26.38
N ILE A 239 12.41 6.87 -25.14
CA ILE A 239 13.46 6.28 -24.30
C ILE A 239 13.97 4.97 -24.93
N ALA A 240 13.07 4.08 -25.38
CA ALA A 240 13.44 2.81 -25.99
C ALA A 240 14.28 3.04 -27.26
N GLU A 241 13.89 3.96 -28.14
CA GLU A 241 14.67 4.34 -29.33
C GLU A 241 16.04 4.93 -28.97
N SER A 242 16.10 5.81 -27.96
CA SER A 242 17.36 6.39 -27.50
C SER A 242 18.30 5.32 -26.92
N GLN A 243 17.75 4.38 -26.14
CA GLN A 243 18.49 3.26 -25.56
C GLN A 243 18.97 2.27 -26.62
N ARG A 244 18.16 1.97 -27.64
CA ARG A 244 18.62 1.15 -28.79
C ARG A 244 19.84 1.76 -29.46
N LYS A 245 19.82 3.08 -29.70
CA LYS A 245 20.91 3.81 -30.36
C LYS A 245 22.18 3.87 -29.51
N THR A 246 22.04 4.00 -28.18
CA THR A 246 23.17 4.27 -27.27
C THR A 246 23.74 2.99 -26.65
N SER A 247 22.88 2.08 -26.23
CA SER A 247 23.18 0.92 -25.39
C SER A 247 22.91 -0.42 -26.09
N GLY A 248 22.38 -0.40 -27.31
CA GLY A 248 22.09 -1.58 -28.13
C GLY A 248 20.65 -2.09 -28.03
N GLU A 249 20.27 -2.95 -28.98
CA GLU A 249 18.88 -3.39 -29.18
C GLU A 249 18.27 -4.05 -27.94
N LYS A 250 19.05 -4.91 -27.24
CA LYS A 250 18.57 -5.66 -26.06
C LYS A 250 18.06 -4.75 -24.94
N VAL A 251 18.78 -3.67 -24.63
CA VAL A 251 18.39 -2.72 -23.56
C VAL A 251 17.13 -1.95 -23.98
N GLY A 252 17.02 -1.58 -25.25
CA GLY A 252 15.81 -0.96 -25.78
C GLY A 252 14.58 -1.87 -25.69
N CYS A 253 14.75 -3.18 -25.91
CA CYS A 253 13.67 -4.16 -25.80
C CYS A 253 13.14 -4.33 -24.36
N GLU A 254 13.92 -4.06 -23.32
CA GLU A 254 13.40 -4.06 -21.95
C GLU A 254 12.41 -2.90 -21.75
N VAL A 255 12.73 -1.72 -22.27
CA VAL A 255 11.82 -0.55 -22.22
C VAL A 255 10.57 -0.76 -23.07
N ASP A 256 10.65 -1.58 -24.12
CA ASP A 256 9.48 -1.99 -24.92
C ASP A 256 8.42 -2.72 -24.05
N ALA A 257 8.77 -3.31 -22.90
CA ALA A 257 7.79 -3.84 -21.95
C ALA A 257 6.88 -2.74 -21.36
N LEU A 258 7.47 -1.62 -20.97
CA LEU A 258 6.74 -0.44 -20.47
C LEU A 258 5.89 0.19 -21.58
N THR A 259 6.43 0.24 -22.79
CA THR A 259 5.73 0.75 -23.98
C THR A 259 4.50 -0.11 -24.30
N ALA A 260 4.66 -1.43 -24.34
CA ALA A 260 3.56 -2.36 -24.57
C ALA A 260 2.49 -2.28 -23.47
N LYS A 261 2.90 -2.14 -22.19
CA LYS A 261 1.98 -1.92 -21.08
C LYS A 261 1.17 -0.63 -21.25
N ALA A 262 1.81 0.46 -21.69
CA ALA A 262 1.13 1.72 -21.96
C ALA A 262 0.15 1.61 -23.14
N TYR A 263 0.52 0.93 -24.24
CA TYR A 263 -0.38 0.68 -25.37
C TYR A 263 -1.60 -0.15 -24.99
N ILE A 264 -1.45 -1.19 -24.16
CA ILE A 264 -2.59 -1.95 -23.63
C ILE A 264 -3.52 -1.02 -22.85
N GLY A 265 -2.96 -0.12 -22.03
CA GLY A 265 -3.73 0.89 -21.30
C GLY A 265 -4.44 1.93 -22.19
N MET A 266 -4.04 2.06 -23.45
CA MET A 266 -4.71 2.88 -24.47
C MET A 266 -5.75 2.10 -25.29
N ASN A 267 -5.96 0.81 -24.99
CA ASN A 267 -6.70 -0.13 -25.83
C ASN A 267 -6.10 -0.33 -27.25
N GLU A 268 -4.82 -0.01 -27.45
CA GLU A 268 -4.07 -0.20 -28.71
C GLU A 268 -3.37 -1.56 -28.74
N GLU A 269 -4.17 -2.62 -28.62
CA GLU A 269 -3.69 -3.99 -28.41
C GLU A 269 -2.81 -4.50 -29.56
N THR A 270 -3.14 -4.12 -30.80
CA THR A 270 -2.37 -4.58 -31.96
C THR A 270 -0.95 -4.00 -31.98
N LEU A 271 -0.77 -2.75 -31.55
CA LEU A 271 0.53 -2.12 -31.41
C LEU A 271 1.31 -2.75 -30.24
N ALA A 272 0.65 -3.01 -29.12
CA ALA A 272 1.24 -3.69 -27.98
C ALA A 272 1.82 -5.06 -28.39
N ILE A 273 1.02 -5.89 -29.07
CA ILE A 273 1.44 -7.25 -29.45
C ILE A 273 2.55 -7.26 -30.49
N ARG A 274 2.52 -6.34 -31.48
CA ARG A 274 3.63 -6.19 -32.43
C ARG A 274 4.93 -5.80 -31.71
N THR A 275 4.82 -4.88 -30.75
CA THR A 275 5.96 -4.42 -29.93
C THR A 275 6.54 -5.57 -29.10
N LEU A 276 5.68 -6.33 -28.41
CA LEU A 276 6.08 -7.51 -27.63
C LEU A 276 6.72 -8.58 -28.50
N ASN A 277 6.13 -8.92 -29.65
CA ASN A 277 6.67 -9.94 -30.55
C ASN A 277 8.08 -9.56 -31.02
N ARG A 278 8.26 -8.31 -31.49
CA ARG A 278 9.59 -7.80 -31.87
C ARG A 278 10.58 -7.89 -30.71
N ALA A 279 10.20 -7.41 -29.53
CA ALA A 279 11.09 -7.37 -28.37
C ALA A 279 11.47 -8.77 -27.86
N LEU A 280 10.51 -9.71 -27.82
CA LEU A 280 10.73 -11.09 -27.40
C LEU A 280 11.58 -11.89 -28.40
N ASN A 281 11.53 -11.58 -29.71
CA ASN A 281 12.46 -12.18 -30.67
C ASN A 281 13.92 -11.82 -30.39
N VAL A 282 14.17 -10.63 -29.83
CA VAL A 282 15.51 -10.16 -29.46
C VAL A 282 15.91 -10.64 -28.06
N SER A 283 14.97 -10.59 -27.10
CA SER A 283 15.20 -10.97 -25.71
C SER A 283 14.14 -11.94 -25.18
N PRO A 284 14.20 -13.24 -25.57
CA PRO A 284 13.19 -14.23 -25.19
C PRO A 284 13.13 -14.53 -23.69
N GLN A 285 14.21 -14.23 -22.96
CA GLN A 285 14.35 -14.49 -21.52
C GLN A 285 13.95 -13.29 -20.64
N SER A 286 13.34 -12.27 -21.23
CA SER A 286 12.90 -11.08 -20.47
C SER A 286 11.57 -11.36 -19.77
N TRP A 287 11.63 -11.66 -18.47
CA TRP A 287 10.42 -11.87 -17.67
C TRP A 287 9.45 -10.67 -17.67
N PRO A 288 9.88 -9.39 -17.74
CA PRO A 288 8.94 -8.26 -17.80
C PRO A 288 8.12 -8.25 -19.09
N LEU A 289 8.74 -8.58 -20.24
CA LEU A 289 8.01 -8.72 -21.51
C LEU A 289 7.00 -9.88 -21.44
N LEU A 290 7.42 -11.01 -20.89
CA LEU A 290 6.55 -12.18 -20.69
C LEU A 290 5.39 -11.84 -19.76
N HIS A 291 5.61 -11.09 -18.67
CA HIS A 291 4.54 -10.65 -17.76
C HIS A 291 3.49 -9.78 -18.45
N VAL A 292 3.92 -8.83 -19.28
CA VAL A 292 2.97 -7.98 -20.03
C VAL A 292 2.15 -8.84 -21.00
N GLN A 293 2.78 -9.84 -21.64
CA GLN A 293 2.08 -10.78 -22.51
C GLN A 293 1.11 -11.70 -21.72
N VAL A 294 1.50 -12.17 -20.55
CA VAL A 294 0.65 -12.96 -19.64
C VAL A 294 -0.57 -12.15 -19.24
N ASP A 295 -0.39 -10.90 -18.80
CA ASP A 295 -1.50 -10.02 -18.40
C ASP A 295 -2.47 -9.75 -19.57
N PHE A 296 -1.94 -9.59 -20.79
CA PHE A 296 -2.76 -9.49 -22.00
C PHE A 296 -3.55 -10.78 -22.29
N LEU A 297 -2.92 -11.96 -22.20
CA LEU A 297 -3.61 -13.23 -22.44
C LEU A 297 -4.70 -13.50 -21.41
N ARG A 298 -4.44 -13.19 -20.13
CA ARG A 298 -5.42 -13.29 -19.04
C ARG A 298 -6.62 -12.39 -19.30
N SER A 299 -6.42 -11.16 -19.77
CA SER A 299 -7.54 -10.25 -20.09
C SER A 299 -8.39 -10.73 -21.28
N LYS A 300 -7.82 -11.57 -22.15
CA LYS A 300 -8.52 -12.24 -23.27
C LYS A 300 -9.10 -13.62 -22.91
N GLY A 301 -8.99 -14.06 -21.66
CA GLY A 301 -9.45 -15.37 -21.22
C GLY A 301 -8.61 -16.56 -21.71
N GLN A 302 -7.42 -16.31 -22.29
CA GLN A 302 -6.52 -17.35 -22.79
C GLN A 302 -5.61 -17.89 -21.65
N HIS A 303 -6.23 -18.45 -20.61
CA HIS A 303 -5.56 -18.81 -19.37
C HIS A 303 -4.50 -19.91 -19.54
N GLN A 304 -4.73 -20.89 -20.43
CA GLN A 304 -3.75 -21.97 -20.67
C GLN A 304 -2.43 -21.45 -21.24
N TRP A 305 -2.48 -20.52 -22.20
CA TRP A 305 -1.27 -19.90 -22.75
C TRP A 305 -0.60 -18.98 -21.73
N ALA A 306 -1.40 -18.28 -20.91
CA ALA A 306 -0.89 -17.46 -19.82
C ALA A 306 -0.06 -18.28 -18.82
N VAL A 307 -0.52 -19.48 -18.44
CA VAL A 307 0.23 -20.38 -17.54
C VAL A 307 1.57 -20.80 -18.17
N GLN A 308 1.59 -21.16 -19.46
CA GLN A 308 2.82 -21.56 -20.14
C GLN A 308 3.88 -20.45 -20.13
N LEU A 309 3.47 -19.22 -20.47
CA LEU A 309 4.37 -18.06 -20.45
C LEU A 309 4.77 -17.64 -19.02
N ALA A 310 3.87 -17.79 -18.05
CA ALA A 310 4.19 -17.51 -16.65
C ALA A 310 5.22 -18.51 -16.09
N ARG A 311 5.14 -19.79 -16.46
CA ARG A 311 6.19 -20.79 -16.14
C ARG A 311 7.53 -20.40 -16.75
N GLN A 312 7.53 -19.99 -18.01
CA GLN A 312 8.74 -19.49 -18.67
C GLN A 312 9.30 -18.25 -17.96
N ALA A 313 8.45 -17.32 -17.50
CA ALA A 313 8.89 -16.14 -16.75
C ALA A 313 9.56 -16.52 -15.42
N VAL A 314 9.04 -17.52 -14.71
CA VAL A 314 9.67 -18.08 -13.50
C VAL A 314 11.01 -18.72 -13.81
N GLU A 315 11.12 -19.50 -14.89
CA GLU A 315 12.39 -20.10 -15.32
C GLU A 315 13.45 -19.04 -15.67
N CYS A 316 13.02 -17.91 -16.25
CA CYS A 316 13.91 -16.79 -16.56
C CYS A 316 14.40 -16.05 -15.31
N SER A 317 13.57 -15.96 -14.26
CA SER A 317 13.91 -15.23 -13.03
C SER A 317 13.27 -15.87 -11.80
N PRO A 318 13.83 -16.98 -11.29
CA PRO A 318 13.28 -17.73 -10.16
C PRO A 318 13.51 -17.04 -8.81
N SER A 319 14.40 -16.06 -8.75
CA SER A 319 14.66 -15.29 -7.52
C SER A 319 13.65 -14.18 -7.28
N GLU A 320 12.85 -13.79 -8.27
CA GLU A 320 11.91 -12.66 -8.16
C GLU A 320 10.53 -13.15 -7.67
N PHE A 321 10.00 -12.55 -6.61
CA PHE A 321 8.69 -12.91 -6.06
C PHE A 321 7.56 -12.77 -7.09
N VAL A 322 7.59 -11.69 -7.87
CA VAL A 322 6.52 -11.33 -8.80
C VAL A 322 6.30 -12.37 -9.89
N THR A 323 7.32 -13.13 -10.29
CA THR A 323 7.18 -14.17 -11.33
C THR A 323 6.40 -15.36 -10.80
N TRP A 324 6.72 -15.82 -9.58
CA TRP A 324 6.00 -16.87 -8.89
C TRP A 324 4.56 -16.45 -8.55
N ALA A 325 4.38 -15.23 -8.03
CA ALA A 325 3.06 -14.68 -7.73
C ALA A 325 2.17 -14.64 -8.98
N LYS A 326 2.72 -14.23 -10.13
CA LYS A 326 2.01 -14.21 -11.41
C LYS A 326 1.63 -15.62 -11.88
N LEU A 327 2.53 -16.60 -11.73
CA LEU A 327 2.24 -18.00 -12.05
C LEU A 327 1.13 -18.55 -11.15
N THR A 328 1.18 -18.31 -9.84
CA THR A 328 0.13 -18.69 -8.89
C THR A 328 -1.23 -18.11 -9.31
N ASP A 329 -1.28 -16.82 -9.66
CA ASP A 329 -2.48 -16.18 -10.19
C ASP A 329 -3.06 -16.90 -11.43
N CYS A 330 -2.20 -17.32 -12.36
CA CYS A 330 -2.61 -18.03 -13.57
C CYS A 330 -3.07 -19.46 -13.29
N LEU A 331 -2.47 -20.14 -12.30
CA LEU A 331 -2.87 -21.48 -11.89
C LEU A 331 -4.25 -21.46 -11.20
N ILE A 332 -4.52 -20.43 -10.39
CA ILE A 332 -5.87 -20.20 -9.84
C ILE A 332 -6.88 -19.98 -10.97
N ASP A 333 -6.52 -19.24 -12.03
CA ASP A 333 -7.42 -19.00 -13.17
C ASP A 333 -7.81 -20.28 -13.93
N ILE A 334 -6.93 -21.30 -13.98
CA ILE A 334 -7.21 -22.60 -14.62
C ILE A 334 -7.73 -23.66 -13.65
N GLU A 335 -8.03 -23.28 -12.41
CA GLU A 335 -8.49 -24.17 -11.33
C GLU A 335 -7.48 -25.29 -10.95
N ASP A 336 -6.19 -25.10 -11.26
CA ASP A 336 -5.10 -25.94 -10.76
C ASP A 336 -4.69 -25.49 -9.36
N PHE A 337 -5.55 -25.80 -8.38
CA PHE A 337 -5.41 -25.34 -7.01
C PHE A 337 -4.23 -25.99 -6.26
N GLU A 338 -3.93 -27.26 -6.54
CA GLU A 338 -2.76 -27.94 -5.98
C GLU A 338 -1.46 -27.31 -6.50
N GLY A 339 -1.37 -27.10 -7.81
CA GLY A 339 -0.26 -26.42 -8.45
C GLY A 339 -0.10 -24.98 -7.95
N ALA A 340 -1.21 -24.26 -7.76
CA ALA A 340 -1.20 -22.90 -7.23
C ALA A 340 -0.62 -22.85 -5.81
N LEU A 341 -1.05 -23.74 -4.91
CA LEU A 341 -0.57 -23.75 -3.52
C LEU A 341 0.91 -24.16 -3.44
N LEU A 342 1.34 -25.14 -4.25
CA LEU A 342 2.75 -25.53 -4.38
C LEU A 342 3.62 -24.39 -4.93
N THR A 343 3.12 -23.66 -5.91
CA THR A 343 3.80 -22.49 -6.50
C THR A 343 3.91 -21.37 -5.49
N LEU A 344 2.84 -21.09 -4.74
CA LEU A 344 2.83 -20.11 -3.67
C LEU A 344 3.88 -20.43 -2.60
N ASN A 345 3.97 -21.69 -2.16
CA ASN A 345 4.99 -22.14 -1.20
C ASN A 345 6.43 -21.94 -1.71
N SER A 346 6.62 -21.92 -3.03
CA SER A 346 7.93 -21.75 -3.67
C SER A 346 8.31 -20.27 -3.89
N CYS A 347 7.43 -19.32 -3.56
CA CYS A 347 7.71 -17.89 -3.71
C CYS A 347 8.90 -17.44 -2.84
N PRO A 348 9.90 -16.74 -3.41
CA PRO A 348 10.95 -16.12 -2.62
C PRO A 348 10.37 -14.93 -1.84
N MET A 349 10.54 -14.92 -0.53
CA MET A 349 9.99 -13.89 0.36
C MET A 349 11.07 -12.87 0.75
N PHE A 350 10.71 -11.59 0.72
CA PHE A 350 11.62 -10.48 1.05
C PHE A 350 11.15 -9.70 2.26
N THR A 351 12.12 -9.20 3.03
CA THR A 351 11.85 -8.29 4.15
C THR A 351 11.35 -6.96 3.61
N TYR A 352 10.20 -6.52 4.13
CA TYR A 352 9.66 -5.20 3.84
C TYR A 352 10.55 -4.11 4.45
N ASN A 353 10.98 -3.15 3.63
CA ASN A 353 11.63 -1.95 4.13
C ASN A 353 10.55 -0.94 4.51
N GLU A 354 10.64 -0.41 5.73
CA GLU A 354 9.77 0.69 6.14
C GLU A 354 10.06 1.94 5.32
N ARG A 355 9.03 2.76 5.13
CA ARG A 355 9.17 4.03 4.42
C ARG A 355 10.12 4.94 5.16
N ASP A 356 10.92 5.67 4.39
CA ASP A 356 11.85 6.67 4.90
C ASP A 356 11.09 7.79 5.64
N LEU A 357 11.10 7.72 6.97
CA LEU A 357 10.59 8.74 7.88
C LEU A 357 11.65 9.02 8.94
N HIS A 358 11.68 10.23 9.47
CA HIS A 358 12.56 10.58 10.58
C HIS A 358 11.78 10.80 11.85
N ARG A 359 12.39 10.39 12.98
CA ARG A 359 11.80 10.56 14.31
C ARG A 359 12.04 11.99 14.77
N MET A 360 11.00 12.79 14.72
CA MET A 360 11.07 14.16 15.20
C MET A 360 11.11 14.24 16.73
N PRO A 361 11.82 15.24 17.29
CA PRO A 361 11.69 15.63 18.68
C PRO A 361 10.24 16.00 19.04
N THR A 362 9.86 15.78 20.30
CA THR A 362 8.51 16.10 20.78
C THR A 362 8.32 17.63 20.80
N PRO A 363 7.33 18.16 20.05
CA PRO A 363 7.08 19.59 20.00
C PRO A 363 6.54 20.12 21.33
N ILE A 364 6.84 21.37 21.68
CA ILE A 364 6.24 22.04 22.86
C ILE A 364 4.73 22.20 22.67
N LYS A 365 4.32 22.61 21.47
CA LYS A 365 2.93 22.92 21.11
C LYS A 365 2.69 22.60 19.65
N ASN A 366 1.47 22.16 19.37
CA ASN A 366 0.98 21.92 18.02
C ASN A 366 -0.09 22.95 17.67
N HIS A 367 -0.06 23.45 16.45
CA HIS A 367 -1.09 24.30 15.89
C HIS A 367 -1.62 23.67 14.61
N PHE A 368 -2.90 23.32 14.62
CA PHE A 368 -3.59 22.74 13.47
C PHE A 368 -4.83 23.59 13.16
N PRO A 369 -4.66 24.74 12.47
CA PRO A 369 -5.77 25.61 12.14
C PRO A 369 -6.73 24.89 11.19
N ILE A 370 -8.04 25.05 11.41
CA ILE A 370 -9.08 24.54 10.53
C ILE A 370 -9.57 25.69 9.67
N GLN A 371 -9.61 25.49 8.35
CA GLN A 371 -10.11 26.50 7.43
C GLN A 371 -11.59 26.79 7.73
N LYS A 372 -11.95 28.08 7.79
CA LYS A 372 -13.29 28.52 8.18
C LYS A 372 -14.42 27.83 7.39
N TRP A 373 -14.27 27.73 6.08
CA TRP A 373 -15.28 27.11 5.23
C TRP A 373 -15.50 25.61 5.52
N VAL A 374 -14.48 24.90 6.00
CA VAL A 374 -14.60 23.48 6.38
C VAL A 374 -15.49 23.37 7.62
N ILE A 375 -15.31 24.26 8.60
CA ILE A 375 -16.17 24.33 9.79
C ILE A 375 -17.60 24.68 9.37
N ASP A 376 -17.76 25.72 8.56
CA ASP A 376 -19.06 26.21 8.12
C ASP A 376 -19.83 25.16 7.30
N SER A 377 -19.12 24.25 6.61
CA SER A 377 -19.73 23.20 5.78
C SER A 377 -20.43 22.09 6.58
N GLN A 378 -20.05 21.85 7.85
CA GLN A 378 -20.55 20.75 8.68
C GLN A 378 -20.48 19.36 8.02
N LEU A 379 -19.61 19.18 7.02
CA LEU A 379 -19.45 17.92 6.27
C LEU A 379 -18.59 16.88 7.00
N ILE A 380 -17.87 17.31 8.03
CA ILE A 380 -17.05 16.46 8.89
C ILE A 380 -17.70 16.51 10.27
N GLU A 381 -18.13 15.36 10.75
CA GLU A 381 -18.74 15.22 12.06
C GLU A 381 -17.66 15.23 13.16
N ASP A 382 -18.07 15.67 14.36
CA ASP A 382 -17.18 15.67 15.52
C ASP A 382 -16.84 14.24 15.95
N ASP A 383 -15.60 14.07 16.39
CA ASP A 383 -15.06 12.76 16.75
C ASP A 383 -15.68 12.26 18.06
N SER A 384 -16.46 11.16 17.99
CA SER A 384 -17.10 10.55 19.15
C SER A 384 -16.18 9.48 19.76
N PRO A 385 -15.66 9.67 21.00
CA PRO A 385 -14.74 8.70 21.60
C PRO A 385 -15.34 7.30 21.73
N LYS A 386 -16.65 7.23 22.01
CA LYS A 386 -17.38 5.98 22.16
C LYS A 386 -17.41 5.15 20.86
N GLU A 387 -17.56 5.82 19.72
CA GLU A 387 -17.59 5.14 18.42
C GLU A 387 -16.19 4.72 17.92
N ASN A 388 -15.15 5.21 18.61
CA ASN A 388 -13.75 4.85 18.36
C ASN A 388 -13.26 3.67 19.20
N GLU A 389 -14.04 3.21 20.18
CA GLU A 389 -13.77 1.97 20.90
C GLU A 389 -14.06 0.76 20.01
N ALA A 390 -13.32 -0.33 20.16
CA ALA A 390 -13.55 -1.58 19.44
C ALA A 390 -13.09 -2.78 20.28
N ASP A 391 -13.72 -3.93 20.06
CA ASP A 391 -13.27 -5.18 20.66
C ASP A 391 -11.78 -5.45 20.37
N ILE A 392 -11.06 -5.85 21.42
CA ILE A 392 -9.64 -6.21 21.39
C ILE A 392 -9.39 -7.34 20.38
N THR A 393 -10.33 -8.28 20.23
CA THR A 393 -10.20 -9.39 19.27
C THR A 393 -10.12 -8.88 17.82
N LEU A 394 -10.97 -7.90 17.47
CA LEU A 394 -10.99 -7.26 16.16
C LEU A 394 -9.74 -6.39 15.93
N LEU A 395 -9.30 -5.65 16.95
CA LEU A 395 -8.09 -4.81 16.88
C LEU A 395 -6.80 -5.63 16.72
N ARG A 396 -6.78 -6.87 17.24
CA ARG A 396 -5.62 -7.76 17.19
C ARG A 396 -5.59 -8.68 15.97
N LEU A 397 -6.48 -8.51 15.00
CA LEU A 397 -6.42 -9.26 13.75
C LEU A 397 -5.03 -9.11 13.11
N PRO A 398 -4.36 -10.22 12.75
CA PRO A 398 -2.98 -10.17 12.28
C PRO A 398 -2.87 -9.71 10.82
N ALA A 399 -3.85 -10.01 9.97
CA ALA A 399 -3.82 -9.72 8.53
C ALA A 399 -3.55 -8.23 8.18
N PRO A 400 -4.18 -7.23 8.85
CA PRO A 400 -3.90 -5.81 8.63
C PRO A 400 -2.44 -5.38 8.84
N SER A 401 -1.62 -6.16 9.55
CA SER A 401 -0.21 -5.86 9.81
C SER A 401 0.74 -6.38 8.72
N LEU A 402 0.28 -7.26 7.82
CA LEU A 402 1.09 -7.83 6.75
C LEU A 402 1.55 -6.75 5.76
N ARG A 403 2.78 -6.87 5.26
CA ARG A 403 3.42 -5.92 4.33
C ARG A 403 4.21 -6.65 3.24
N GLY A 404 4.45 -5.96 2.12
CA GLY A 404 5.27 -6.45 1.01
C GLY A 404 4.82 -7.81 0.48
N THR A 405 5.80 -8.68 0.20
CA THR A 405 5.57 -10.04 -0.32
C THR A 405 4.58 -10.85 0.52
N PHE A 406 4.58 -10.74 1.85
CA PHE A 406 3.64 -11.46 2.73
C PHE A 406 2.19 -11.00 2.56
N ALA A 407 1.96 -9.70 2.38
CA ALA A 407 0.62 -9.18 2.11
C ALA A 407 0.10 -9.67 0.75
N ARG A 408 0.96 -9.66 -0.28
CA ARG A 408 0.60 -10.15 -1.61
C ARG A 408 0.37 -11.66 -1.65
N ALA A 409 1.19 -12.44 -0.94
CA ALA A 409 1.00 -13.88 -0.79
C ALA A 409 -0.31 -14.20 -0.06
N TYR A 410 -0.66 -13.42 0.98
CA TYR A 410 -1.93 -13.57 1.69
C TYR A 410 -3.13 -13.25 0.80
N GLU A 411 -3.05 -12.25 -0.07
CA GLU A 411 -4.10 -11.96 -1.05
C GLU A 411 -4.32 -13.12 -2.03
N LEU A 412 -3.24 -13.77 -2.49
CA LEU A 412 -3.34 -14.99 -3.33
C LEU A 412 -3.98 -16.14 -2.55
N LEU A 413 -3.66 -16.29 -1.27
CA LEU A 413 -4.22 -17.33 -0.41
C LEU A 413 -5.71 -17.10 -0.14
N THR A 414 -6.14 -15.86 0.14
CA THR A 414 -7.57 -15.55 0.33
C THR A 414 -8.35 -15.73 -0.96
N ARG A 415 -7.73 -15.40 -2.12
CA ARG A 415 -8.30 -15.65 -3.44
C ARG A 415 -8.49 -17.15 -3.70
N LEU A 416 -7.48 -17.97 -3.39
CA LEU A 416 -7.57 -19.43 -3.49
C LEU A 416 -8.71 -19.95 -2.59
N ASN A 417 -8.73 -19.55 -1.31
CA ASN A 417 -9.79 -19.93 -0.38
C ASN A 417 -11.19 -19.48 -0.83
N ASN A 418 -11.32 -18.33 -1.50
CA ASN A 418 -12.60 -17.89 -2.04
C ASN A 418 -13.11 -18.78 -3.18
N CYS A 419 -12.23 -19.48 -3.90
CA CYS A 419 -12.61 -20.42 -4.95
C CYS A 419 -13.04 -21.79 -4.40
N ILE A 420 -12.32 -22.34 -3.41
CA ILE A 420 -12.52 -23.73 -2.95
C ILE A 420 -13.08 -23.88 -1.53
N GLY A 421 -13.02 -22.84 -0.71
CA GLY A 421 -13.38 -22.91 0.71
C GLY A 421 -12.27 -23.50 1.61
N TRP A 422 -12.49 -23.37 2.91
CA TRP A 422 -11.48 -23.71 3.92
C TRP A 422 -11.16 -25.21 3.99
N ASP A 423 -12.19 -26.05 3.96
CA ASP A 423 -12.01 -27.50 4.14
C ASP A 423 -11.27 -28.13 2.96
N ASP A 424 -11.58 -27.71 1.73
CA ASP A 424 -10.87 -28.20 0.54
C ASP A 424 -9.45 -27.63 0.45
N LEU A 425 -9.23 -26.40 0.91
CA LEU A 425 -7.88 -25.85 1.06
C LEU A 425 -7.04 -26.68 2.05
N LEU A 426 -7.63 -27.13 3.16
CA LEU A 426 -6.94 -28.02 4.12
C LEU A 426 -6.67 -29.41 3.52
N LYS A 427 -7.60 -29.97 2.75
CA LYS A 427 -7.38 -31.25 2.04
C LYS A 427 -6.20 -31.12 1.08
N ILE A 428 -6.20 -30.10 0.22
CA ILE A 428 -5.09 -29.83 -0.71
C ILE A 428 -3.78 -29.66 0.07
N ARG A 429 -3.77 -28.85 1.13
CA ARG A 429 -2.60 -28.65 2.00
C ARG A 429 -2.06 -29.99 2.53
N SER A 430 -2.92 -30.87 3.05
CA SER A 430 -2.52 -32.17 3.60
C SER A 430 -2.05 -33.17 2.54
N ASN A 431 -2.52 -33.03 1.30
CA ASN A 431 -2.10 -33.84 0.16
C ASN A 431 -0.72 -33.43 -0.33
N VAL A 432 -0.47 -32.13 -0.46
CA VAL A 432 0.75 -31.61 -1.10
C VAL A 432 1.89 -31.33 -0.12
N PHE A 433 1.60 -31.14 1.18
CA PHE A 433 2.59 -30.79 2.18
C PHE A 433 2.76 -31.79 3.32
N VAL A 434 3.96 -31.78 3.87
CA VAL A 434 4.34 -32.35 5.18
C VAL A 434 4.75 -31.19 6.09
N MET A 435 4.37 -31.27 7.37
CA MET A 435 4.73 -30.27 8.37
C MET A 435 6.16 -30.51 8.90
N GLU A 436 6.84 -29.47 9.40
CA GLU A 436 8.23 -29.60 9.83
C GLU A 436 8.39 -30.57 11.03
N GLU A 437 7.45 -30.58 11.96
CA GLU A 437 7.41 -31.53 13.08
C GLU A 437 7.24 -32.97 12.60
N GLU A 438 6.36 -33.20 11.63
CA GLU A 438 6.13 -34.52 11.00
C GLU A 438 7.37 -34.98 10.23
N TYR A 439 8.03 -34.05 9.51
CA TYR A 439 9.28 -34.32 8.80
C TYR A 439 10.43 -34.68 9.76
N ARG A 440 10.54 -33.97 10.89
CA ARG A 440 11.55 -34.25 11.93
C ARG A 440 11.31 -35.59 12.62
N GLN A 441 10.05 -35.93 12.93
CA GLN A 441 9.69 -37.21 13.56
C GLN A 441 9.98 -38.39 12.63
N HIS A 442 9.63 -38.28 11.34
CA HIS A 442 10.00 -39.29 10.36
C HIS A 442 11.52 -39.44 10.19
N LYS A 443 12.28 -38.35 10.23
CA LYS A 443 13.74 -38.41 10.16
C LYS A 443 14.36 -39.03 11.42
N SER A 444 13.78 -38.79 12.61
CA SER A 444 14.20 -39.47 13.84
C SER A 444 13.85 -40.95 13.82
N ASP A 445 12.68 -41.33 13.28
CA ASP A 445 12.23 -42.72 13.18
C ASP A 445 12.99 -43.52 12.12
N ASP A 446 13.39 -42.90 11.00
CA ASP A 446 14.28 -43.52 10.01
C ASP A 446 15.70 -43.72 10.57
N SER A 447 16.18 -42.76 11.39
CA SER A 447 17.50 -42.89 12.04
C SER A 447 17.53 -43.92 13.18
N THR A 448 16.39 -44.28 13.77
CA THR A 448 16.29 -45.43 14.69
C THR A 448 16.07 -46.76 13.96
N ALA A 449 15.43 -46.76 12.79
CA ALA A 449 15.30 -47.94 11.93
C ALA A 449 16.62 -48.39 11.29
N THR A 450 17.59 -47.49 11.10
CA THR A 450 18.88 -47.80 10.46
C THR A 450 19.96 -48.29 11.44
N ILE A 451 19.71 -48.31 12.76
CA ILE A 451 20.71 -48.70 13.79
C ILE A 451 20.67 -50.20 14.15
N ILE A 452 19.70 -50.98 13.66
CA ILE A 452 19.60 -52.42 14.02
C ILE A 452 20.42 -53.35 13.11
N THR A 453 21.10 -52.86 12.07
CA THR A 453 21.99 -53.71 11.26
C THR A 453 23.31 -53.05 10.89
N SER A 454 24.27 -53.03 11.84
CA SER A 454 25.69 -53.30 11.57
C SER A 454 26.55 -53.11 12.82
N ASP A 455 26.88 -54.23 13.49
CA ASP A 455 28.00 -54.30 14.40
C ASP A 455 29.32 -54.52 13.61
N ASN A 456 30.33 -53.73 13.99
CA ASN A 456 31.78 -53.86 13.75
C ASN A 456 32.36 -53.48 12.37
N VAL A 457 33.14 -52.39 12.31
CA VAL A 457 34.63 -52.35 12.40
C VAL A 457 35.14 -50.88 12.44
N SER A 458 36.28 -50.72 13.10
CA SER A 458 37.02 -49.56 13.59
C SER A 458 37.59 -48.49 12.62
N ALA A 459 37.77 -47.28 13.21
CA ALA A 459 38.92 -46.35 13.15
C ALA A 459 39.05 -45.27 12.04
N GLN A 460 39.12 -44.01 12.54
CA GLN A 460 39.89 -42.82 12.09
C GLN A 460 39.63 -42.24 10.69
N THR A 461 39.20 -40.96 10.62
CA THR A 461 40.07 -39.79 10.33
C THR A 461 39.23 -38.50 10.37
N GLN A 462 39.70 -37.51 11.13
CA GLN A 462 39.15 -36.15 11.17
C GLN A 462 39.52 -35.39 9.88
N THR A 463 38.53 -34.77 9.24
CA THR A 463 38.78 -33.65 8.32
C THR A 463 37.73 -32.58 8.55
N GLN A 464 38.17 -31.46 9.14
CA GLN A 464 37.39 -30.24 9.27
C GLN A 464 37.32 -29.56 7.90
N ALA A 465 36.12 -29.39 7.36
CA ALA A 465 35.84 -28.46 6.28
C ALA A 465 34.80 -27.44 6.79
N SER A 466 35.22 -26.18 6.80
CA SER A 466 34.47 -25.00 7.21
C SER A 466 33.32 -24.72 6.26
N ASN A 467 32.08 -24.87 6.74
CA ASN A 467 30.90 -24.29 6.09
C ASN A 467 30.61 -22.93 6.74
N GLU A 468 30.83 -21.86 5.97
CA GLU A 468 30.33 -20.52 6.30
C GLU A 468 28.81 -20.54 6.34
N VAL A 469 28.27 -20.27 7.52
CA VAL A 469 26.83 -20.08 7.75
C VAL A 469 26.47 -18.68 7.29
N ILE A 470 25.76 -18.58 6.15
CA ILE A 470 25.00 -17.39 5.79
C ILE A 470 23.88 -17.25 6.82
N LYS A 471 24.01 -16.28 7.73
CA LYS A 471 22.99 -15.95 8.73
C LYS A 471 21.75 -15.40 8.02
N GLN A 472 20.66 -16.16 8.03
CA GLN A 472 19.33 -15.62 7.75
C GLN A 472 18.91 -14.67 8.90
N PRO A 473 18.28 -13.51 8.63
CA PRO A 473 17.82 -12.60 9.66
C PRO A 473 16.64 -13.21 10.43
N ALA A 474 16.69 -13.12 11.76
CA ALA A 474 15.65 -13.60 12.65
C ALA A 474 14.38 -12.75 12.51
N ILE A 475 13.27 -13.41 12.18
CA ILE A 475 11.92 -12.85 12.24
C ILE A 475 11.52 -12.76 13.72
N PRO A 476 10.96 -11.64 14.22
CA PRO A 476 10.41 -11.59 15.56
C PRO A 476 9.20 -12.54 15.66
N THR A 477 9.35 -13.61 16.44
CA THR A 477 8.26 -14.51 16.78
C THR A 477 7.23 -13.75 17.63
N ILE A 478 6.05 -13.49 17.07
CA ILE A 478 4.92 -12.96 17.83
C ILE A 478 4.49 -14.08 18.78
N LYS A 479 4.80 -13.94 20.07
CA LYS A 479 4.27 -14.83 21.11
C LYS A 479 2.79 -14.50 21.29
N ILE A 480 1.93 -15.34 20.71
CA ILE A 480 0.50 -15.35 21.02
C ILE A 480 0.38 -15.84 22.47
N SER A 481 -0.25 -15.04 23.32
CA SER A 481 -0.51 -15.35 24.72
C SER A 481 -1.35 -16.63 24.85
N SER A 482 -0.99 -17.45 25.83
CA SER A 482 -1.48 -18.80 26.16
C SER A 482 -2.96 -18.90 26.59
N ASP A 483 -3.80 -17.93 26.24
CA ASP A 483 -5.22 -17.93 26.62
C ASP A 483 -6.10 -18.65 25.58
N SER A 484 -5.56 -18.95 24.38
CA SER A 484 -6.27 -19.67 23.31
C SER A 484 -6.49 -21.15 23.59
N ASP A 485 -5.70 -21.76 24.49
CA ASP A 485 -5.85 -23.18 24.84
C ASP A 485 -6.99 -23.41 25.87
N HIS A 486 -7.33 -22.40 26.67
CA HIS A 486 -8.40 -22.52 27.67
C HIS A 486 -9.81 -22.40 27.06
N GLU A 487 -9.96 -21.66 25.96
CA GLU A 487 -11.23 -21.53 25.23
C GLU A 487 -11.50 -22.75 24.32
N ARG A 488 -10.45 -23.44 23.87
CA ARG A 488 -10.52 -24.68 23.08
C ARG A 488 -11.17 -25.85 23.84
N GLU A 489 -11.04 -25.87 25.16
CA GLU A 489 -11.66 -26.89 26.03
C GLU A 489 -13.08 -26.54 26.47
N GLN A 490 -13.41 -25.24 26.63
CA GLN A 490 -14.77 -24.83 27.01
C GLN A 490 -15.79 -25.06 25.89
N PHE A 491 -15.38 -24.93 24.62
CA PHE A 491 -16.26 -25.21 23.47
C PHE A 491 -16.50 -26.70 23.20
N LYS A 492 -15.69 -27.62 23.76
CA LYS A 492 -15.97 -29.07 23.73
C LYS A 492 -17.00 -29.51 24.79
N LYS A 493 -17.29 -28.68 25.80
CA LYS A 493 -18.21 -29.02 26.90
C LYS A 493 -19.59 -28.33 26.83
N GLY A 494 -19.77 -27.36 25.94
CA GLY A 494 -21.04 -26.66 25.74
C GLY A 494 -21.67 -26.99 24.39
N GLY A 495 -22.14 -28.22 24.20
CA GLY A 495 -22.85 -28.63 23.00
C GLY A 495 -24.21 -27.96 22.87
N LEU A 496 -24.42 -27.22 21.78
CA LEU A 496 -25.73 -27.07 21.15
C LEU A 496 -25.63 -27.74 19.77
N GLU A 497 -26.00 -29.02 19.72
CA GLU A 497 -26.26 -29.71 18.46
C GLU A 497 -27.54 -29.15 17.84
N LEU A 498 -27.44 -28.55 16.66
CA LEU A 498 -28.57 -28.33 15.76
C LEU A 498 -28.47 -29.36 14.65
N HIS A 499 -29.02 -30.55 14.88
CA HIS A 499 -29.29 -31.52 13.84
C HIS A 499 -30.59 -31.15 13.12
N MET A 500 -30.51 -30.94 11.81
CA MET A 500 -31.68 -30.95 10.92
C MET A 500 -32.24 -32.38 10.89
N GLU A 501 -33.49 -32.55 11.36
CA GLU A 501 -34.24 -33.78 11.17
C GLU A 501 -34.95 -33.79 9.81
N ASP A 502 -34.65 -34.84 9.04
CA ASP A 502 -35.44 -35.26 7.88
C ASP A 502 -36.46 -36.31 8.37
N SER A 503 -37.73 -36.09 8.05
CA SER A 503 -38.84 -36.92 8.51
C SER A 503 -38.93 -38.23 7.73
N ARG A 504 -38.86 -39.39 8.42
CA ARG A 504 -39.58 -40.64 8.07
C ARG A 504 -39.42 -41.73 9.13
N GLY A 505 -40.49 -41.93 9.91
CA GLY A 505 -41.16 -43.22 10.12
C GLY A 505 -40.43 -44.42 10.77
N ASN A 506 -40.83 -44.65 12.03
CA ASN A 506 -41.28 -45.92 12.61
C ASN A 506 -40.31 -46.87 13.36
N GLU A 507 -40.66 -47.08 14.65
CA GLU A 507 -40.56 -48.30 15.50
C GLU A 507 -39.22 -49.05 15.59
N GLY A 508 -38.65 -49.44 16.73
CA GLY A 508 -39.07 -49.47 18.13
C GLY A 508 -38.16 -50.45 18.89
N ASN A 509 -38.01 -50.21 20.21
CA ASN A 509 -37.56 -51.13 21.28
C ASN A 509 -36.07 -51.51 21.47
N THR A 510 -35.49 -50.94 22.56
CA THR A 510 -34.95 -51.58 23.79
C THR A 510 -34.09 -52.85 23.62
N THR A 511 -32.87 -53.01 24.14
CA THR A 511 -32.46 -53.06 25.56
C THR A 511 -30.94 -53.32 25.67
N ASP A 512 -30.30 -52.67 26.64
CA ASP A 512 -29.31 -53.17 27.62
C ASP A 512 -28.07 -54.02 27.27
N GLU A 513 -26.94 -53.44 27.71
CA GLU A 513 -25.96 -53.98 28.68
C GLU A 513 -24.77 -54.88 28.28
N THR A 514 -23.65 -54.50 28.90
CA THR A 514 -22.48 -55.27 29.36
C THR A 514 -21.35 -55.65 28.39
N VAL A 515 -20.31 -54.80 28.38
CA VAL A 515 -19.00 -55.02 29.04
C VAL A 515 -18.63 -56.50 29.29
N ASN A 516 -17.66 -57.08 28.58
CA ASN A 516 -16.24 -57.10 28.99
C ASN A 516 -15.35 -57.99 28.09
N GLU A 517 -14.12 -57.50 27.88
CA GLU A 517 -12.83 -58.24 27.78
C GLU A 517 -12.52 -59.22 26.63
N THR A 518 -11.70 -58.69 25.71
CA THR A 518 -10.38 -59.20 25.26
C THR A 518 -10.19 -60.70 24.98
N SER A 519 -9.87 -61.04 23.73
CA SER A 519 -8.50 -61.44 23.30
C SER A 519 -8.44 -61.85 21.81
N GLU A 520 -7.45 -61.26 21.13
CA GLU A 520 -6.54 -61.85 20.14
C GLU A 520 -7.02 -62.42 18.77
N THR A 521 -6.53 -61.72 17.72
CA THR A 521 -5.86 -62.24 16.50
C THR A 521 -6.60 -63.21 15.59
N ASN A 522 -7.02 -62.75 14.40
CA ASN A 522 -6.24 -62.89 13.16
C ASN A 522 -7.06 -62.49 11.92
N ASP A 523 -6.42 -61.68 11.08
CA ASP A 523 -6.47 -61.63 9.62
C ASP A 523 -7.74 -62.11 8.91
N THR A 524 -8.41 -61.16 8.26
CA THR A 524 -8.59 -61.28 6.81
C THR A 524 -8.79 -59.91 6.19
N ASN A 525 -7.82 -59.55 5.36
CA ASN A 525 -7.85 -58.45 4.41
C ASN A 525 -9.14 -58.49 3.56
N GLN A 526 -9.87 -57.38 3.57
CA GLN A 526 -10.56 -56.90 2.38
C GLN A 526 -10.18 -55.43 2.18
N SER A 527 -9.17 -55.26 1.33
CA SER A 527 -8.85 -54.04 0.62
C SER A 527 -10.03 -53.65 -0.26
N ASP A 528 -10.53 -52.43 -0.10
CA ASP A 528 -10.89 -51.53 -1.20
C ASP A 528 -11.31 -50.18 -0.62
N ASN A 529 -10.40 -49.20 -0.67
CA ASN A 529 -10.75 -47.91 -1.29
C ASN A 529 -9.50 -47.11 -1.67
N ASP A 530 -9.37 -46.93 -2.98
CA ASP A 530 -8.42 -46.07 -3.68
C ASP A 530 -8.54 -44.62 -3.17
N SER A 531 -7.68 -44.25 -2.23
CA SER A 531 -7.23 -42.87 -2.08
C SER A 531 -5.75 -42.88 -2.41
N ARG A 532 -5.38 -42.46 -3.62
CA ARG A 532 -3.98 -42.19 -3.98
C ARG A 532 -3.51 -40.95 -3.21
N GLY A 533 -3.32 -41.10 -1.91
CA GLY A 533 -2.45 -40.22 -1.15
C GLY A 533 -1.04 -40.38 -1.70
N LEU A 534 -0.39 -39.26 -2.02
CA LEU A 534 1.04 -39.24 -2.31
C LEU A 534 1.80 -39.91 -1.16
N SER A 535 2.76 -40.78 -1.49
CA SER A 535 3.69 -41.34 -0.51
C SER A 535 4.36 -40.20 0.26
N PHE A 536 4.76 -40.42 1.52
CA PHE A 536 5.46 -39.41 2.32
C PHE A 536 6.68 -38.81 1.57
N SER A 537 7.28 -39.57 0.65
CA SER A 537 8.38 -39.14 -0.21
C SER A 537 8.03 -38.09 -1.27
N ASP A 538 6.77 -38.00 -1.69
CA ASP A 538 6.33 -37.15 -2.81
C ASP A 538 5.75 -35.79 -2.34
N LYS A 539 5.49 -35.65 -1.04
CA LYS A 539 5.00 -34.42 -0.42
C LYS A 539 6.14 -33.43 -0.20
N LYS A 540 5.86 -32.13 -0.34
CA LYS A 540 6.85 -31.06 -0.10
C LYS A 540 6.78 -30.55 1.33
N LEU A 541 7.87 -29.97 1.83
CA LEU A 541 7.84 -29.26 3.11
C LEU A 541 7.04 -27.96 2.96
N CYS A 542 6.07 -27.73 3.86
CA CYS A 542 5.40 -26.44 3.95
C CYS A 542 6.36 -25.40 4.54
N GLU A 543 6.56 -24.27 3.86
CA GLU A 543 7.33 -23.16 4.39
C GLU A 543 6.63 -22.55 5.61
N ARG A 544 7.40 -22.25 6.67
CA ARG A 544 6.85 -21.72 7.93
C ARG A 544 6.03 -20.46 7.75
N TRP A 545 6.43 -19.60 6.81
CA TRP A 545 5.69 -18.37 6.55
C TRP A 545 4.31 -18.63 5.95
N LEU A 546 4.18 -19.65 5.09
CA LEU A 546 2.90 -20.02 4.48
C LEU A 546 1.99 -20.66 5.53
N ASP A 547 2.54 -21.49 6.42
CA ASP A 547 1.77 -22.03 7.55
C ASP A 547 1.27 -20.92 8.48
N ASN A 548 2.09 -19.92 8.77
CA ASN A 548 1.64 -18.74 9.50
C ASN A 548 0.53 -17.98 8.77
N LEU A 549 0.60 -17.83 7.44
CA LEU A 549 -0.49 -17.22 6.67
C LEU A 549 -1.77 -18.05 6.68
N MET A 550 -1.69 -19.38 6.76
CA MET A 550 -2.86 -20.25 6.95
C MET A 550 -3.53 -19.99 8.30
N LEU A 551 -2.75 -19.77 9.37
CA LEU A 551 -3.29 -19.37 10.67
C LEU A 551 -3.93 -17.97 10.62
N VAL A 552 -3.28 -17.01 9.96
CA VAL A 552 -3.84 -15.67 9.75
C VAL A 552 -5.16 -15.74 8.98
N LEU A 553 -5.27 -16.60 7.96
CA LEU A 553 -6.50 -16.83 7.22
C LEU A 553 -7.58 -17.46 8.10
N TYR A 554 -7.22 -18.46 8.90
CA TYR A 554 -8.14 -19.09 9.84
C TYR A 554 -8.75 -18.08 10.82
N GLU A 555 -7.94 -17.17 11.37
CA GLU A 555 -8.41 -16.12 12.27
C GLU A 555 -9.39 -15.16 11.59
N ASP A 556 -9.08 -14.69 10.38
CA ASP A 556 -9.99 -13.84 9.60
C ASP A 556 -11.32 -14.59 9.29
N LEU A 557 -11.26 -15.87 8.91
CA LEU A 557 -12.45 -16.71 8.67
C LEU A 557 -13.27 -16.96 9.93
N ARG A 558 -12.62 -17.20 11.07
CA ARG A 558 -13.26 -17.42 12.37
C ARG A 558 -14.07 -16.19 12.78
N VAL A 559 -13.45 -15.02 12.75
CA VAL A 559 -14.12 -13.74 13.07
C VAL A 559 -15.26 -13.46 12.10
N LEU A 560 -15.05 -13.69 10.80
CA LEU A 560 -16.10 -13.51 9.80
C LEU A 560 -17.31 -14.42 10.06
N THR A 561 -17.06 -15.67 10.46
CA THR A 561 -18.11 -16.65 10.77
C THR A 561 -18.90 -16.25 12.01
N ILE A 562 -18.22 -15.82 13.07
CA ILE A 562 -18.86 -15.28 14.29
C ILE A 562 -19.74 -14.08 13.93
N TYR A 563 -19.20 -13.12 13.17
CA TYR A 563 -19.96 -11.95 12.71
C TYR A 563 -21.23 -12.35 11.93
N LYS A 564 -21.12 -13.27 10.97
CA LYS A 564 -22.28 -13.74 10.19
C LYS A 564 -23.31 -14.46 11.05
N ALA A 565 -22.87 -15.29 12.00
CA ALA A 565 -23.74 -15.99 12.92
C ALA A 565 -24.47 -15.01 13.86
N GLU A 566 -23.76 -14.06 14.47
CA GLU A 566 -24.35 -13.01 15.30
C GLU A 566 -25.38 -12.22 14.50
N ARG A 567 -25.02 -11.73 13.32
CA ARG A 567 -25.93 -10.95 12.47
C ARG A 567 -27.20 -11.74 12.12
N SER A 568 -27.09 -13.03 11.82
CA SER A 568 -28.23 -13.91 11.54
C SER A 568 -29.14 -14.09 12.77
N HIS A 569 -28.54 -14.34 13.94
CA HIS A 569 -29.25 -14.51 15.21
C HIS A 569 -30.03 -13.24 15.63
N PHE A 570 -29.40 -12.07 15.51
CA PHE A 570 -30.09 -10.81 15.81
C PHE A 570 -31.22 -10.52 14.82
N LYS A 571 -31.03 -10.86 13.54
CA LYS A 571 -32.06 -10.72 12.51
C LYS A 571 -33.27 -11.63 12.77
N SER A 572 -33.06 -12.87 13.20
CA SER A 572 -34.16 -13.80 13.51
C SER A 572 -34.94 -13.39 14.76
N GLN A 573 -34.27 -12.81 15.75
CA GLN A 573 -34.90 -12.27 16.96
C GLN A 573 -35.50 -10.86 16.78
N GLN A 574 -35.44 -10.29 15.57
CA GLN A 574 -35.84 -8.90 15.29
C GLN A 574 -35.17 -7.87 16.22
N MET A 575 -33.98 -8.19 16.73
CA MET A 575 -33.20 -7.31 17.60
C MET A 575 -32.22 -6.48 16.76
N GLN A 576 -31.91 -5.27 17.24
CA GLN A 576 -30.89 -4.44 16.61
C GLN A 576 -29.50 -4.99 16.92
N TYR A 577 -28.77 -5.39 15.88
CA TYR A 577 -27.35 -5.72 15.99
C TYR A 577 -26.54 -4.43 16.10
N ARG A 578 -25.93 -4.18 17.27
CA ARG A 578 -25.16 -2.96 17.56
C ARG A 578 -23.68 -3.28 17.67
N LYS A 579 -22.87 -2.49 16.97
CA LYS A 579 -21.41 -2.44 17.00
C LYS A 579 -21.00 -0.97 16.92
N THR A 580 -19.81 -0.63 17.39
CA THR A 580 -19.28 0.74 17.29
C THR A 580 -18.90 1.07 15.84
N GLY A 581 -18.76 2.36 15.54
CA GLY A 581 -18.27 2.79 14.23
C GLY A 581 -16.93 2.15 13.83
N THR A 582 -16.01 1.95 14.77
CA THR A 582 -14.67 1.37 14.49
C THR A 582 -14.73 -0.14 14.28
N GLU A 583 -15.59 -0.85 15.00
CA GLU A 583 -15.85 -2.27 14.74
C GLU A 583 -16.41 -2.47 13.33
N TRP A 584 -17.37 -1.65 12.91
CA TRP A 584 -17.90 -1.69 11.55
C TRP A 584 -16.85 -1.41 10.47
N GLU A 585 -15.91 -0.50 10.73
CA GLU A 585 -14.78 -0.25 9.83
C GLU A 585 -13.88 -1.49 9.68
N ILE A 586 -13.52 -2.14 10.80
CA ILE A 586 -12.69 -3.36 10.80
C ILE A 586 -13.41 -4.53 10.12
N ILE A 587 -14.71 -4.70 10.41
CA ILE A 587 -15.55 -5.72 9.75
C ILE A 587 -15.64 -5.45 8.25
N GLY A 588 -15.79 -4.19 7.84
CA GLY A 588 -15.78 -3.81 6.43
C GLY A 588 -14.49 -4.24 5.73
N ASP A 589 -13.34 -3.96 6.35
CA ASP A 589 -12.04 -4.39 5.81
C ASP A 589 -11.89 -5.92 5.78
N LEU A 590 -12.36 -6.62 6.81
CA LEU A 590 -12.34 -8.08 6.88
C LEU A 590 -13.18 -8.68 5.74
N CYS A 591 -14.42 -8.22 5.58
CA CYS A 591 -15.30 -8.65 4.49
C CYS A 591 -14.66 -8.40 3.13
N LEU A 592 -14.00 -7.24 2.94
CA LEU A 592 -13.32 -6.91 1.69
C LEU A 592 -12.12 -7.84 1.43
N ARG A 593 -11.29 -8.14 2.44
CA ARG A 593 -10.16 -9.10 2.34
C ARG A 593 -10.65 -10.51 2.00
N MET A 594 -11.82 -10.89 2.51
CA MET A 594 -12.46 -12.17 2.29
C MET A 594 -13.40 -12.18 1.07
N HIS A 595 -13.24 -11.22 0.14
CA HIS A 595 -13.96 -11.13 -1.14
C HIS A 595 -15.50 -10.98 -1.03
N ASN A 596 -16.03 -10.63 0.15
CA ASN A 596 -17.46 -10.37 0.39
C ASN A 596 -17.80 -8.88 0.23
N LYS A 597 -17.89 -8.42 -1.03
CA LYS A 597 -18.04 -6.98 -1.35
C LYS A 597 -19.33 -6.34 -0.84
N GLU A 598 -20.47 -7.04 -0.90
CA GLU A 598 -21.75 -6.49 -0.46
C GLU A 598 -21.82 -6.34 1.07
N ASP A 599 -21.33 -7.34 1.82
CA ASP A 599 -21.22 -7.23 3.28
C ASP A 599 -20.23 -6.13 3.68
N ALA A 600 -19.12 -5.97 2.96
CA ALA A 600 -18.17 -4.89 3.20
C ALA A 600 -18.82 -3.52 2.99
N LYS A 601 -19.57 -3.36 1.89
CA LYS A 601 -20.31 -2.13 1.57
C LYS A 601 -21.31 -1.78 2.67
N GLU A 602 -22.10 -2.73 3.14
CA GLU A 602 -23.06 -2.51 4.23
C GLU A 602 -22.33 -2.13 5.53
N ALA A 603 -21.26 -2.84 5.89
CA ALA A 603 -20.48 -2.53 7.08
C ALA A 603 -19.90 -1.11 7.04
N TYR A 604 -19.34 -0.69 5.91
CA TYR A 604 -18.85 0.69 5.77
C TYR A 604 -19.97 1.72 5.83
N GLN A 605 -21.17 1.44 5.31
CA GLN A 605 -22.32 2.34 5.45
C GLN A 605 -22.74 2.48 6.91
N ARG A 606 -22.81 1.37 7.66
CA ARG A 606 -23.12 1.40 9.10
C ARG A 606 -22.05 2.13 9.91
N CYS A 607 -20.77 2.00 9.54
CA CYS A 607 -19.69 2.79 10.11
C CYS A 607 -19.96 4.29 9.96
N LEU A 608 -20.34 4.72 8.75
CA LEU A 608 -20.59 6.12 8.42
C LEU A 608 -21.88 6.71 9.00
N ASP A 609 -22.85 5.86 9.34
CA ASP A 609 -24.05 6.29 10.09
C ASP A 609 -23.72 6.64 11.55
N LEU A 610 -22.57 6.17 12.08
CA LEU A 610 -22.16 6.33 13.47
C LEU A 610 -21.01 7.32 13.66
N LYS A 611 -20.04 7.33 12.73
CA LYS A 611 -18.88 8.23 12.79
C LYS A 611 -18.37 8.58 11.40
N PHE A 612 -17.72 9.74 11.30
CA PHE A 612 -16.93 10.06 10.12
C PHE A 612 -15.68 9.16 10.03
N SER A 613 -15.59 8.35 8.97
CA SER A 613 -14.35 7.62 8.63
C SER A 613 -13.93 7.88 7.20
N ALA A 614 -12.80 8.58 7.02
CA ALA A 614 -12.20 8.80 5.71
C ALA A 614 -11.86 7.48 5.00
N LYS A 615 -11.46 6.44 5.77
CA LYS A 615 -11.15 5.12 5.22
C LYS A 615 -12.38 4.46 4.63
N SER A 616 -13.48 4.42 5.38
CA SER A 616 -14.77 3.89 4.92
C SER A 616 -15.31 4.67 3.72
N PHE A 617 -15.20 6.00 3.73
CA PHE A 617 -15.59 6.83 2.58
C PHE A 617 -14.75 6.54 1.33
N ILE A 618 -13.42 6.38 1.44
CA ILE A 618 -12.56 6.04 0.28
C ILE A 618 -12.95 4.67 -0.29
N LYS A 619 -13.19 3.68 0.57
CA LYS A 619 -13.60 2.33 0.14
C LYS A 619 -14.98 2.31 -0.49
N LEU A 620 -15.95 3.04 0.06
CA LEU A 620 -17.25 3.18 -0.58
C LEU A 620 -17.19 3.97 -1.88
N LEU A 621 -16.38 5.02 -1.96
CA LEU A 621 -16.16 5.77 -3.21
C LEU A 621 -15.65 4.85 -4.31
N GLU A 622 -14.65 4.00 -4.01
CA GLU A 622 -14.13 2.98 -4.94
C GLU A 622 -15.23 1.98 -5.36
N ILE A 623 -15.99 1.44 -4.39
CA ILE A 623 -17.10 0.50 -4.68
C ILE A 623 -18.18 1.15 -5.55
N PHE A 624 -18.62 2.37 -5.23
CA PHE A 624 -19.65 3.09 -5.99
C PHE A 624 -19.17 3.48 -7.39
N ALA A 625 -17.93 3.94 -7.53
CA ALA A 625 -17.33 4.22 -8.83
C ALA A 625 -17.25 2.97 -9.71
N ASN A 626 -16.91 1.81 -9.13
CA ASN A 626 -16.91 0.53 -9.82
C ASN A 626 -18.32 0.07 -10.23
N GLN A 627 -19.35 0.40 -9.45
CA GLN A 627 -20.76 0.06 -9.73
C GLN A 627 -21.45 1.05 -10.68
N GLY A 628 -20.80 2.18 -11.03
CA GLY A 628 -21.42 3.25 -11.82
C GLY A 628 -22.42 4.12 -11.03
N ASP A 629 -22.49 3.99 -9.70
CA ASP A 629 -23.35 4.81 -8.85
C ASP A 629 -22.73 6.21 -8.64
N THR A 630 -22.92 7.04 -9.66
CA THR A 630 -22.37 8.40 -9.72
C THR A 630 -22.83 9.27 -8.53
N GLN A 631 -24.08 9.13 -8.11
CA GLN A 631 -24.66 9.98 -7.06
C GLN A 631 -24.01 9.71 -5.70
N ARG A 632 -23.94 8.44 -5.30
CA ARG A 632 -23.32 8.09 -4.01
C ARG A 632 -21.82 8.29 -4.01
N ALA A 633 -21.16 7.99 -5.14
CA ALA A 633 -19.74 8.28 -5.30
C ALA A 633 -19.45 9.79 -5.16
N PHE A 634 -20.23 10.64 -5.83
CA PHE A 634 -20.07 12.09 -5.72
C PHE A 634 -20.31 12.60 -4.29
N ALA A 635 -21.32 12.07 -3.60
CA ALA A 635 -21.60 12.42 -2.20
C ALA A 635 -20.45 12.03 -1.24
N ALA A 636 -19.77 10.90 -1.50
CA ALA A 636 -18.57 10.51 -0.76
C ALA A 636 -17.38 11.43 -1.09
N ALA A 637 -17.19 11.77 -2.37
CA ALA A 637 -16.11 12.65 -2.83
C ALA A 637 -16.21 14.07 -2.24
N ILE A 638 -17.42 14.61 -2.07
CA ILE A 638 -17.65 15.91 -1.40
C ILE A 638 -17.08 15.90 0.03
N ARG A 639 -17.44 14.89 0.82
CA ARG A 639 -17.00 14.75 2.22
C ARG A 639 -15.50 14.50 2.32
N LEU A 640 -14.95 13.66 1.44
CA LEU A 640 -13.52 13.43 1.36
C LEU A 640 -12.73 14.67 0.95
N THR A 641 -13.30 15.53 0.08
CA THR A 641 -12.68 16.81 -0.28
C THR A 641 -12.61 17.74 0.93
N ALA A 642 -13.70 17.86 1.69
CA ALA A 642 -13.67 18.61 2.95
C ALA A 642 -12.63 18.05 3.94
N TYR A 643 -12.56 16.72 4.09
CA TYR A 643 -11.57 16.04 4.94
C TYR A 643 -10.13 16.28 4.49
N ASN A 644 -9.85 16.22 3.19
CA ASN A 644 -8.51 16.51 2.65
C ASN A 644 -8.09 17.94 2.99
N HIS A 645 -8.99 18.92 2.84
CA HIS A 645 -8.72 20.31 3.22
C HIS A 645 -8.55 20.51 4.72
N ARG A 646 -9.32 19.79 5.56
CA ARG A 646 -9.14 19.76 7.02
C ARG A 646 -7.71 19.35 7.43
N TRP A 647 -7.11 18.47 6.64
CA TRP A 647 -5.76 17.94 6.85
C TRP A 647 -4.76 18.46 5.81
N TYR A 648 -4.95 19.69 5.35
CA TYR A 648 -3.99 20.47 4.53
C TYR A 648 -3.59 19.81 3.20
N ASN A 649 -4.38 18.86 2.72
CA ASN A 649 -4.26 18.33 1.39
C ASN A 649 -5.12 19.17 0.43
N THR A 650 -4.45 20.08 -0.28
CA THR A 650 -5.05 20.93 -1.31
C THR A 650 -4.79 20.41 -2.73
N SER A 651 -4.07 19.29 -2.86
CA SER A 651 -3.84 18.65 -4.15
C SER A 651 -5.17 18.13 -4.72
N VAL A 652 -5.40 18.47 -5.98
CA VAL A 652 -6.41 17.88 -6.84
C VAL A 652 -5.95 16.50 -7.29
N TYR A 653 -4.70 16.37 -7.74
CA TYR A 653 -4.17 15.13 -8.32
C TYR A 653 -2.65 15.03 -8.11
N PRO A 654 -2.09 13.87 -7.75
CA PRO A 654 -2.73 12.56 -7.59
C PRO A 654 -3.22 12.29 -6.16
N ASN A 655 -4.40 11.66 -6.02
CA ASN A 655 -4.91 11.10 -4.77
C ASN A 655 -6.06 10.11 -5.05
N ALA A 656 -6.51 9.38 -4.02
CA ALA A 656 -7.57 8.39 -4.16
C ALA A 656 -8.90 8.99 -4.65
N VAL A 657 -9.24 10.23 -4.25
CA VAL A 657 -10.49 10.90 -4.64
C VAL A 657 -10.52 11.19 -6.14
N SER A 658 -9.47 11.82 -6.66
CA SER A 658 -9.33 12.14 -8.08
C SER A 658 -9.31 10.89 -8.95
N ASN A 659 -8.62 9.82 -8.54
CA ASN A 659 -8.62 8.56 -9.29
C ASN A 659 -10.05 8.03 -9.52
N GLN A 660 -10.86 7.96 -8.45
CA GLN A 660 -12.24 7.48 -8.58
C GLN A 660 -13.16 8.47 -9.33
N LEU A 661 -12.97 9.79 -9.15
CA LEU A 661 -13.70 10.78 -9.93
C LEU A 661 -13.37 10.70 -11.42
N PHE A 662 -12.10 10.53 -11.79
CA PHE A 662 -11.68 10.39 -13.18
C PHE A 662 -12.24 9.11 -13.80
N LYS A 663 -12.34 8.03 -13.02
CA LYS A 663 -13.03 6.81 -13.46
C LYS A 663 -14.50 7.06 -13.81
N ILE A 664 -15.21 7.83 -13.00
CA ILE A 664 -16.62 8.19 -13.26
C ILE A 664 -16.73 9.11 -14.49
N VAL A 665 -15.80 10.05 -14.65
CA VAL A 665 -15.77 10.95 -15.82
C VAL A 665 -15.60 10.17 -17.13
N ARG A 666 -14.76 9.12 -17.14
CA ARG A 666 -14.60 8.24 -18.31
C ARG A 666 -15.89 7.56 -18.74
N THR A 667 -16.79 7.26 -17.79
CA THR A 667 -18.05 6.55 -18.08
C THR A 667 -19.23 7.49 -18.35
N GLU A 668 -19.28 8.63 -17.66
CA GLU A 668 -20.49 9.48 -17.59
C GLU A 668 -20.30 10.90 -18.13
N GLY A 669 -19.06 11.27 -18.47
CA GLY A 669 -18.68 12.62 -18.92
C GLY A 669 -18.54 13.63 -17.78
N VAL A 670 -17.70 14.65 -18.01
CA VAL A 670 -17.43 15.69 -17.00
C VAL A 670 -18.62 16.61 -16.76
N GLN A 671 -19.46 16.82 -17.77
CA GLN A 671 -20.60 17.76 -17.69
C GLN A 671 -21.61 17.35 -16.61
N LYS A 672 -21.88 16.04 -16.47
CA LYS A 672 -22.78 15.52 -15.44
C LYS A 672 -22.31 15.90 -14.03
N LEU A 673 -21.02 15.74 -13.75
CA LEU A 673 -20.43 16.10 -12.45
C LEU A 673 -20.38 17.61 -12.22
N LYS A 674 -20.18 18.41 -13.28
CA LYS A 674 -20.32 19.88 -13.21
C LYS A 674 -21.73 20.29 -12.83
N PHE A 675 -22.76 19.73 -13.48
CA PHE A 675 -24.15 20.01 -13.12
C PHE A 675 -24.48 19.58 -11.69
N MET A 676 -23.99 18.42 -11.24
CA MET A 676 -24.13 17.99 -9.85
C MET A 676 -23.44 18.95 -8.87
N THR A 677 -22.27 19.47 -9.22
CA THR A 677 -21.58 20.49 -8.43
C THR A 677 -22.41 21.78 -8.34
N MET A 678 -22.98 22.24 -9.44
CA MET A 678 -23.85 23.44 -9.46
C MET A 678 -25.15 23.23 -8.66
N SER A 679 -25.64 21.98 -8.59
CA SER A 679 -26.85 21.64 -7.83
C SER A 679 -26.68 21.66 -6.31
N LEU A 680 -25.44 21.79 -5.80
CA LEU A 680 -25.15 21.89 -4.36
C LEU A 680 -25.67 23.18 -3.70
N GLY A 681 -26.20 24.14 -4.48
CA GLY A 681 -26.86 25.33 -3.93
C GLY A 681 -25.89 26.36 -3.33
N ASN A 682 -26.06 26.69 -2.04
CA ASN A 682 -25.40 27.83 -1.39
C ASN A 682 -23.97 27.56 -0.89
N ASP A 683 -23.45 26.33 -1.01
CA ASP A 683 -22.09 25.99 -0.57
C ASP A 683 -21.02 26.42 -1.60
N LEU A 684 -20.88 27.74 -1.82
CA LEU A 684 -19.91 28.30 -2.76
C LEU A 684 -18.46 27.83 -2.51
N PRO A 685 -17.98 27.66 -1.25
CA PRO A 685 -16.61 27.20 -1.02
C PRO A 685 -16.35 25.76 -1.48
N ILE A 686 -17.26 24.81 -1.24
CA ILE A 686 -17.07 23.42 -1.69
C ILE A 686 -17.20 23.32 -3.21
N GLN A 687 -18.11 24.08 -3.82
CA GLN A 687 -18.23 24.18 -5.27
C GLN A 687 -16.92 24.67 -5.90
N SER A 688 -16.27 25.67 -5.27
CA SER A 688 -14.96 26.16 -5.71
C SER A 688 -13.88 25.08 -5.63
N GLN A 689 -13.83 24.28 -4.55
CA GLN A 689 -12.86 23.18 -4.44
C GLN A 689 -13.13 22.07 -5.46
N LEU A 690 -14.39 21.66 -5.65
CA LEU A 690 -14.76 20.66 -6.66
C LEU A 690 -14.46 21.14 -8.08
N SER A 691 -14.67 22.43 -8.35
CA SER A 691 -14.36 23.04 -9.66
C SER A 691 -12.89 22.90 -10.04
N LYS A 692 -11.97 22.80 -9.07
CA LYS A 692 -10.55 22.54 -9.37
C LYS A 692 -10.33 21.17 -10.01
N TYR A 693 -11.07 20.13 -9.61
CA TYR A 693 -11.01 18.81 -10.26
C TYR A 693 -11.46 18.90 -11.71
N TRP A 694 -12.55 19.63 -11.98
CA TRP A 694 -13.06 19.79 -13.35
C TRP A 694 -12.11 20.60 -14.23
N ASN A 695 -11.54 21.68 -13.69
CA ASN A 695 -10.53 22.48 -14.38
C ASN A 695 -9.27 21.65 -14.69
N TYR A 696 -8.88 20.75 -13.79
CA TYR A 696 -7.78 19.81 -14.03
C TYR A 696 -8.11 18.87 -15.19
N ILE A 697 -9.30 18.27 -15.19
CA ILE A 697 -9.77 17.38 -16.28
C ILE A 697 -9.71 18.09 -17.64
N GLU A 698 -10.20 19.33 -17.72
CA GLU A 698 -10.21 20.13 -18.95
C GLU A 698 -8.81 20.54 -19.39
N SER A 699 -7.99 21.06 -18.48
CA SER A 699 -6.64 21.55 -18.80
C SER A 699 -5.68 20.42 -19.20
N PHE A 700 -5.78 19.25 -18.56
CA PHE A 700 -4.93 18.10 -18.84
C PHE A 700 -5.54 17.12 -19.85
N LYS A 701 -6.77 17.37 -20.32
CA LYS A 701 -7.53 16.51 -21.25
C LYS A 701 -7.59 15.07 -20.76
N VAL A 702 -8.08 14.91 -19.53
CA VAL A 702 -8.32 13.58 -18.93
C VAL A 702 -9.35 12.82 -19.77
N GLU A 703 -9.16 11.50 -19.91
CA GLU A 703 -10.10 10.66 -20.66
C GLU A 703 -11.52 10.80 -20.10
N GLY A 704 -12.52 10.97 -20.97
CA GLY A 704 -13.89 11.30 -20.55
C GLY A 704 -14.26 12.78 -20.64
N GLU A 705 -13.30 13.68 -20.87
CA GLU A 705 -13.56 15.13 -20.96
C GLU A 705 -14.42 15.54 -22.18
N ALA A 706 -14.22 14.87 -23.32
CA ALA A 706 -14.91 15.19 -24.57
C ALA A 706 -16.31 14.56 -24.69
N PHE A 707 -16.74 13.76 -23.70
CA PHE A 707 -18.10 13.20 -23.60
C PHE A 707 -19.04 14.24 -22.97
#